data_AF-A0A517NGF4-F1
#
_entry.id   AF-A0A517NGF4-F1
#
_cell.length_a   1.000
_cell.length_b   1.000
_cell.length_c   1.000
_cell.angle_alpha   90.00
_cell.angle_beta   90.00
_cell.angle_gamma   90.00
#
_symmetry.space_group_name_H-M   'P 1'
#
loop_
_entity.id
_entity.type
_entity.pdbx_description
1 polymer ?
#
loop_
_entity_poly.entity_id
_entity_poly.type
_entity_poly.pdbx_seq_one_letter_code
_entity_poly.pdbx_strand_id
1 'polypeptide(L)'
;MPAMMPVPSPNPSRRCVLSIIAALLLSILIVPDAIAQRKVIDPVRPGDKVEYKYFSDWNPAEVVDYANGVALLKYEWGSTETTRKYPLKDIRFPNDEGSWMVWSDASGKFRIEARLIGRDETHVTLRKADGTDAHVPIDQLSQSLQNQLAKIAGAVKKMHEESLVRVDDQIEVKIYSTWYPGTVLEIMPGGALVAYQSGSKTIEKEFQYDDMRYPNGEGPWREWVDSTGENKVTARYIMHDEQSVGLLREGGKRIRIPRDKLSRKLQSELNKATIFTRRPDEVDFALATSEFSASSGWMSFGTTLPDFQIDQLEMGPGEPSPKFDDGGFEFFVGGVGQVKMLETIGTDRQLIAIGVDAPKSKTNVQPTTLYWASLTDRKAYRGPNFLSDEILLAYSARQGRLLTAEVRGTWSTPVRFCSYRLKPGGKTAVPELKWSVPESRFASSSNDTQVKFLDDDRVLIGYGGNVGLWNLASQNMEYVVPSSGNAIGLSPDKKYFCTDQFSHCVFVETSSGKPIANLKHSSMAYFSEDGRYLVADARGGWGSNVYDSAEPGSIVYLPDAARRSDSSDTNFSLVTDGWLSDGRSVWSMARGILAWTYTSSSSGMKIVSQTAFGDKLLAVGTRGSDSQMSVLVGVATIPQAAAIAANDAVDDQKLYVLKRGVRISIDPAVTDARMLDGIRRAAANWDWVIDPASDLVVTASAGPGQHETRTYERSRFGFGSNRNDDFRETISVTPWVQSLSISQNGKRLWSTGQGGMPGMVMLREGDSLQAQVADSAKPSYSLFSTFEFPERVIAPKYANGLGTSLITPNGLEDHPVD
;
A
#
# COMPACT_ATOMS: atom_id res chain seq x y z
N MET A 1 16.99 37.82 -20.80
CA MET A 1 16.81 36.93 -21.98
C MET A 1 17.89 35.87 -21.95
N PRO A 2 17.61 34.63 -21.53
CA PRO A 2 18.56 33.54 -21.62
C PRO A 2 18.31 32.67 -22.86
N ALA A 3 19.41 32.23 -23.45
CA ALA A 3 19.49 31.43 -24.65
C ALA A 3 18.87 30.04 -24.48
N MET A 4 18.04 29.63 -25.45
CA MET A 4 17.54 28.26 -25.58
C MET A 4 18.71 27.32 -25.92
N MET A 5 18.97 26.33 -25.05
CA MET A 5 19.77 25.15 -25.39
C MET A 5 18.92 24.13 -26.18
N PRO A 6 19.55 23.30 -27.03
CA PRO A 6 18.84 22.41 -27.93
C PRO A 6 18.32 21.17 -27.21
N VAL A 7 17.05 20.85 -27.48
CA VAL A 7 16.38 19.61 -27.07
C VAL A 7 17.09 18.40 -27.72
N PRO A 8 17.39 17.32 -26.98
CA PRO A 8 18.01 16.13 -27.55
C PRO A 8 17.02 15.41 -28.47
N SER A 9 17.53 15.05 -29.66
CA SER A 9 16.84 14.33 -30.72
C SER A 9 16.26 12.99 -30.24
N PRO A 10 15.00 12.63 -30.55
CA PRO A 10 14.50 11.29 -30.29
C PRO A 10 15.07 10.26 -31.28
N ASN A 11 15.56 9.17 -30.69
CA ASN A 11 16.09 7.95 -31.32
C ASN A 11 15.36 7.54 -32.63
N PRO A 12 16.07 7.40 -33.78
CA PRO A 12 15.48 6.92 -35.03
C PRO A 12 15.51 5.38 -35.07
N SER A 13 14.60 4.74 -34.36
CA SER A 13 14.31 3.31 -34.56
C SER A 13 12.85 3.00 -34.25
N ARG A 14 11.94 3.74 -34.91
CA ARG A 14 10.49 3.54 -34.87
C ARG A 14 9.91 3.76 -36.26
N ARG A 15 10.09 2.80 -37.15
CA ARG A 15 9.37 2.63 -38.44
C ARG A 15 9.84 1.30 -39.03
N CYS A 16 8.95 0.62 -39.75
CA CYS A 16 9.14 -0.69 -40.42
C CYS A 16 8.82 -1.96 -39.62
N VAL A 17 7.55 -2.18 -39.22
CA VAL A 17 6.93 -3.53 -39.29
C VAL A 17 5.42 -3.43 -39.60
N LEU A 18 4.71 -2.44 -39.03
CA LEU A 18 3.25 -2.26 -39.18
C LEU A 18 2.72 -2.09 -40.62
N SER A 19 3.58 -1.77 -41.59
CA SER A 19 3.15 -1.59 -42.98
C SER A 19 3.16 -2.88 -43.81
N ILE A 20 3.69 -4.00 -43.32
CA ILE A 20 3.94 -5.16 -44.20
C ILE A 20 2.68 -5.99 -44.48
N ILE A 21 1.79 -6.23 -43.51
CA ILE A 21 0.59 -7.07 -43.72
C ILE A 21 -0.53 -6.30 -44.42
N ALA A 22 -0.80 -5.05 -44.02
CA ALA A 22 -1.78 -4.19 -44.69
C ALA A 22 -1.29 -3.74 -46.10
N ALA A 23 0.01 -3.51 -46.32
CA ALA A 23 0.51 -3.21 -47.66
C ALA A 23 0.66 -4.44 -48.55
N LEU A 24 0.75 -5.67 -48.03
CA LEU A 24 0.71 -6.89 -48.86
C LEU A 24 -0.68 -7.15 -49.47
N LEU A 25 -1.74 -6.65 -48.84
CA LEU A 25 -3.09 -6.59 -49.42
C LEU A 25 -3.28 -5.39 -50.37
N LEU A 26 -2.50 -4.30 -50.22
CA LEU A 26 -2.66 -3.05 -50.98
C LEU A 26 -1.65 -2.83 -52.14
N SER A 27 -0.55 -3.61 -52.22
CA SER A 27 0.51 -3.42 -53.22
C SER A 27 0.34 -4.35 -54.42
N ILE A 28 -0.45 -3.95 -55.42
CA ILE A 28 -0.48 -4.61 -56.74
C ILE A 28 0.05 -3.63 -57.80
N LEU A 29 1.28 -3.90 -58.24
CA LEU A 29 1.86 -3.33 -59.46
C LEU A 29 1.46 -4.20 -60.66
N ILE A 30 1.18 -3.49 -61.73
CA ILE A 30 0.74 -3.90 -63.07
C ILE A 30 1.72 -4.93 -63.66
N VAL A 31 1.19 -6.10 -64.05
CA VAL A 31 1.82 -6.98 -65.04
C VAL A 31 1.15 -6.66 -66.38
N PRO A 32 1.88 -6.14 -67.39
CA PRO A 32 1.32 -5.98 -68.72
C PRO A 32 1.52 -7.31 -69.47
N ASP A 33 0.43 -8.07 -69.65
CA ASP A 33 0.14 -8.70 -70.95
C ASP A 33 -1.26 -9.35 -71.00
N ALA A 34 -1.87 -9.21 -72.19
CA ALA A 34 -3.21 -9.64 -72.64
C ALA A 34 -4.44 -8.96 -71.99
N ILE A 35 -4.88 -7.85 -72.61
CA ILE A 35 -6.07 -7.06 -72.25
C ILE A 35 -7.35 -7.80 -72.65
N ALA A 36 -7.89 -8.61 -71.74
CA ALA A 36 -9.33 -8.58 -71.49
C ALA A 36 -9.56 -7.48 -70.45
N GLN A 37 -10.53 -6.59 -70.65
CA GLN A 37 -10.90 -5.54 -69.68
C GLN A 37 -11.12 -6.18 -68.30
N ARG A 38 -10.12 -6.14 -67.42
CA ARG A 38 -10.27 -6.53 -66.02
C ARG A 38 -11.20 -5.48 -65.42
N LYS A 39 -12.46 -5.84 -65.21
CA LYS A 39 -13.41 -5.07 -64.40
C LYS A 39 -12.74 -4.82 -63.05
N VAL A 40 -12.30 -3.59 -62.82
CA VAL A 40 -11.72 -3.17 -61.53
C VAL A 40 -12.89 -3.15 -60.57
N ILE A 41 -12.84 -4.02 -59.55
CA ILE A 41 -13.87 -4.05 -58.51
C ILE A 41 -13.49 -3.02 -57.45
N ASP A 42 -14.46 -2.22 -57.02
CA ASP A 42 -14.26 -1.31 -55.91
C ASP A 42 -14.01 -2.11 -54.63
N PRO A 43 -12.90 -1.85 -53.91
CA PRO A 43 -12.51 -2.61 -52.73
C PRO A 43 -13.46 -2.46 -51.54
N VAL A 44 -14.31 -1.44 -51.57
CA VAL A 44 -15.43 -1.19 -50.64
C VAL A 44 -16.63 -0.68 -51.44
N ARG A 45 -17.84 -0.90 -50.92
CA ARG A 45 -19.11 -0.54 -51.57
C ARG A 45 -19.98 0.29 -50.62
N PRO A 46 -20.86 1.16 -51.15
CA PRO A 46 -21.88 1.80 -50.32
C PRO A 46 -22.68 0.79 -49.49
N GLY A 47 -22.86 1.07 -48.20
CA GLY A 47 -23.51 0.21 -47.21
C GLY A 47 -22.57 -0.73 -46.46
N ASP A 48 -21.31 -0.90 -46.91
CA ASP A 48 -20.33 -1.74 -46.21
C ASP A 48 -20.04 -1.18 -44.81
N LYS A 49 -20.10 -2.05 -43.79
CA LYS A 49 -19.67 -1.74 -42.43
C LYS A 49 -18.15 -1.91 -42.35
N VAL A 50 -17.46 -0.82 -42.08
CA VAL A 50 -16.00 -0.74 -42.04
C VAL A 50 -15.55 -0.10 -40.73
N GLU A 51 -14.27 -0.15 -40.44
CA GLU A 51 -13.64 0.65 -39.42
C GLU A 51 -12.69 1.67 -40.06
N TYR A 52 -12.64 2.87 -39.51
CA TYR A 52 -11.69 3.90 -39.92
C TYR A 52 -10.69 4.20 -38.81
N LYS A 53 -9.47 4.54 -39.22
CA LYS A 53 -8.41 4.85 -38.28
C LYS A 53 -8.51 6.29 -37.82
N TYR A 54 -8.64 6.48 -36.51
CA TYR A 54 -8.55 7.80 -35.87
C TYR A 54 -7.56 7.73 -34.71
N PHE A 55 -6.48 8.51 -34.80
CA PHE A 55 -5.27 8.34 -33.99
C PHE A 55 -4.74 6.90 -34.05
N SER A 56 -4.78 6.17 -32.92
CA SER A 56 -4.29 4.79 -32.79
C SER A 56 -5.42 3.76 -32.79
N ASP A 57 -6.69 4.20 -32.82
CA ASP A 57 -7.86 3.35 -32.65
C ASP A 57 -8.63 3.19 -33.97
N TRP A 58 -9.23 2.02 -34.14
CA TRP A 58 -10.15 1.73 -35.23
C TRP A 58 -11.58 1.94 -34.75
N ASN A 59 -12.35 2.72 -35.50
CA ASN A 59 -13.69 3.16 -35.10
C ASN A 59 -14.71 2.72 -36.15
N PRO A 60 -15.90 2.22 -35.75
CA PRO A 60 -16.90 1.74 -36.69
C PRO A 60 -17.47 2.87 -37.55
N ALA A 61 -17.73 2.56 -38.82
CA ALA A 61 -18.33 3.44 -39.81
C ALA A 61 -19.07 2.65 -40.90
N GLU A 62 -19.82 3.36 -41.72
CA GLU A 62 -20.46 2.84 -42.93
C GLU A 62 -19.95 3.57 -44.16
N VAL A 63 -19.63 2.83 -45.21
CA VAL A 63 -19.24 3.42 -46.50
C VAL A 63 -20.47 4.01 -47.17
N VAL A 64 -20.44 5.29 -47.50
CA VAL A 64 -21.51 6.00 -48.23
C VAL A 64 -21.23 5.99 -49.73
N ASP A 65 -19.96 6.20 -50.10
CA ASP A 65 -19.51 6.28 -51.48
C ASP A 65 -18.03 5.90 -51.56
N TYR A 66 -17.57 5.49 -52.73
CA TYR A 66 -16.16 5.20 -52.98
C TYR A 66 -15.79 5.64 -54.40
N ALA A 67 -14.81 6.53 -54.49
CA ALA A 67 -14.29 7.00 -55.77
C ALA A 67 -12.81 7.39 -55.65
N ASN A 68 -12.04 7.11 -56.70
CA ASN A 68 -10.63 7.52 -56.82
C ASN A 68 -9.74 7.11 -55.63
N GLY A 69 -9.94 5.90 -55.08
CA GLY A 69 -9.13 5.39 -53.95
C GLY A 69 -9.51 5.95 -52.58
N VAL A 70 -10.63 6.67 -52.48
CA VAL A 70 -11.08 7.33 -51.25
C VAL A 70 -12.52 6.92 -50.96
N ALA A 71 -12.76 6.40 -49.76
CA ALA A 71 -14.08 6.09 -49.26
C ALA A 71 -14.66 7.30 -48.51
N LEU A 72 -15.91 7.64 -48.79
CA LEU A 72 -16.70 8.55 -48.01
C LEU A 72 -17.39 7.74 -46.92
N LEU A 73 -17.06 7.98 -45.66
CA LEU A 73 -17.58 7.21 -44.52
C LEU A 73 -18.55 8.05 -43.69
N LYS A 74 -19.60 7.41 -43.22
CA LYS A 74 -20.60 7.91 -42.26
C LYS A 74 -20.39 7.23 -40.92
N TYR A 75 -20.25 8.00 -39.85
CA TYR A 75 -20.05 7.49 -38.49
C TYR A 75 -20.57 8.47 -37.43
N GLU A 76 -20.80 7.97 -36.22
CA GLU A 76 -21.18 8.78 -35.06
C GLU A 76 -19.93 9.29 -34.33
N TRP A 77 -19.89 10.59 -34.03
CA TRP A 77 -18.86 11.20 -33.20
C TRP A 77 -19.52 11.96 -32.05
N GLY A 78 -19.48 11.39 -30.85
CA GLY A 78 -20.31 11.87 -29.74
C GLY A 78 -21.79 11.65 -30.05
N SER A 79 -22.59 12.72 -30.07
CA SER A 79 -24.02 12.67 -30.41
C SER A 79 -24.33 13.21 -31.82
N THR A 80 -23.33 13.33 -32.69
CA THR A 80 -23.51 13.90 -34.04
C THR A 80 -23.04 12.95 -35.11
N GLU A 81 -23.89 12.76 -36.12
CA GLU A 81 -23.58 12.00 -37.33
C GLU A 81 -22.65 12.84 -38.23
N THR A 82 -21.52 12.26 -38.63
CA THR A 82 -20.53 12.95 -39.46
C THR A 82 -20.16 12.11 -40.67
N THR A 83 -19.92 12.79 -41.81
CA THR A 83 -19.42 12.16 -43.03
C THR A 83 -18.04 12.71 -43.39
N ARG A 84 -17.02 11.86 -43.58
CA ARG A 84 -15.66 12.27 -43.98
C ARG A 84 -15.03 11.31 -44.98
N LYS A 85 -14.08 11.84 -45.75
CA LYS A 85 -13.28 11.10 -46.74
C LYS A 85 -12.07 10.46 -46.07
N TYR A 86 -11.87 9.17 -46.31
CA TYR A 86 -10.72 8.40 -45.84
C TYR A 86 -10.07 7.66 -47.01
N PRO A 87 -8.73 7.69 -47.15
CA PRO A 87 -8.05 6.85 -48.13
C PRO A 87 -8.14 5.38 -47.71
N LEU A 88 -8.07 4.45 -48.66
CA LEU A 88 -8.19 3.01 -48.37
C LEU A 88 -7.25 2.47 -47.30
N LYS A 89 -6.04 3.03 -47.17
CA LYS A 89 -5.07 2.62 -46.15
C LYS A 89 -5.51 2.94 -44.70
N ASP A 90 -6.49 3.84 -44.54
CA ASP A 90 -7.00 4.29 -43.24
C ASP A 90 -8.40 3.73 -42.98
N ILE A 91 -8.85 2.75 -43.78
CA ILE A 91 -10.08 1.98 -43.56
C ILE A 91 -9.77 0.49 -43.61
N ARG A 92 -10.51 -0.31 -42.85
CA ARG A 92 -10.48 -1.77 -42.92
C ARG A 92 -11.89 -2.32 -42.72
N PHE A 93 -12.15 -3.55 -43.12
CA PHE A 93 -13.34 -4.23 -42.62
C PHE A 93 -13.06 -4.75 -41.20
N PRO A 94 -14.08 -4.84 -40.33
CA PRO A 94 -13.94 -5.45 -39.01
C PRO A 94 -13.53 -6.92 -39.12
N ASN A 95 -12.99 -7.50 -38.05
CA ASN A 95 -12.61 -8.92 -37.96
C ASN A 95 -11.63 -9.40 -39.05
N ASP A 96 -10.74 -8.52 -39.51
CA ASP A 96 -9.76 -8.80 -40.57
C ASP A 96 -10.36 -9.34 -41.88
N GLU A 97 -11.62 -9.01 -42.17
CA GLU A 97 -12.23 -9.31 -43.47
C GLU A 97 -11.46 -8.58 -44.60
N GLY A 98 -11.31 -9.25 -45.74
CA GLY A 98 -10.63 -8.71 -46.91
C GLY A 98 -11.49 -7.73 -47.72
N SER A 99 -10.85 -6.90 -48.53
CA SER A 99 -11.57 -6.07 -49.52
C SER A 99 -12.27 -6.91 -50.58
N TRP A 100 -13.27 -6.32 -51.25
CA TRP A 100 -13.91 -6.94 -52.40
C TRP A 100 -12.91 -7.19 -53.53
N MET A 101 -12.87 -8.43 -54.04
CA MET A 101 -12.02 -8.80 -55.17
C MET A 101 -12.62 -9.94 -55.99
N VAL A 102 -12.00 -10.27 -57.13
CA VAL A 102 -12.38 -11.45 -57.92
C VAL A 102 -11.67 -12.67 -57.37
N TRP A 103 -12.44 -13.64 -56.90
CA TRP A 103 -11.97 -14.98 -56.57
C TRP A 103 -12.13 -15.88 -57.79
N SER A 104 -11.12 -16.68 -58.10
CA SER A 104 -11.09 -17.56 -59.27
C SER A 104 -10.65 -18.95 -58.88
N ASP A 105 -11.21 -19.96 -59.54
CA ASP A 105 -10.80 -21.34 -59.37
C ASP A 105 -9.50 -21.65 -60.13
N ALA A 106 -8.93 -22.84 -59.92
CA ALA A 106 -7.71 -23.31 -60.57
C ALA A 106 -7.82 -23.31 -62.10
N SER A 107 -9.02 -23.55 -62.66
CA SER A 107 -9.27 -23.52 -64.10
C SER A 107 -9.45 -22.11 -64.68
N GLY A 108 -9.71 -21.12 -63.82
CA GLY A 108 -10.04 -19.74 -64.18
C GLY A 108 -11.41 -19.56 -64.84
N LYS A 109 -12.19 -20.64 -65.00
CA LYS A 109 -13.54 -20.63 -65.61
C LYS A 109 -14.59 -20.11 -64.64
N PHE A 110 -14.42 -20.38 -63.34
CA PHE A 110 -15.33 -19.90 -62.31
C PHE A 110 -14.71 -18.68 -61.64
N ARG A 111 -15.47 -17.58 -61.65
CA ARG A 111 -15.07 -16.32 -61.04
C ARG A 111 -16.24 -15.76 -60.26
N ILE A 112 -15.98 -15.36 -59.01
CA ILE A 112 -16.98 -14.73 -58.17
C ILE A 112 -16.42 -13.43 -57.60
N GLU A 113 -17.27 -12.40 -57.54
CA GLU A 113 -16.97 -11.18 -56.79
C GLU A 113 -17.33 -11.44 -55.34
N ALA A 114 -16.32 -11.48 -54.48
CA ALA A 114 -16.51 -11.80 -53.08
C ALA A 114 -15.43 -11.13 -52.23
N ARG A 115 -15.70 -11.03 -50.93
CA ARG A 115 -14.74 -10.62 -49.91
C ARG A 115 -14.38 -11.80 -49.01
N LEU A 116 -13.13 -11.87 -48.57
CA LEU A 116 -12.71 -12.87 -47.59
C LEU A 116 -13.32 -12.50 -46.24
N ILE A 117 -14.09 -13.39 -45.63
CA ILE A 117 -14.63 -13.15 -44.28
C ILE A 117 -14.07 -14.11 -43.23
N GLY A 118 -13.35 -15.14 -43.65
CA GLY A 118 -12.73 -16.09 -42.75
C GLY A 118 -11.90 -17.11 -43.52
N ARG A 119 -11.05 -17.83 -42.81
CA ARG A 119 -10.12 -18.81 -43.38
C ARG A 119 -9.71 -19.82 -42.32
N ASP A 120 -9.53 -21.07 -42.74
CA ASP A 120 -8.80 -22.10 -42.00
C ASP A 120 -7.57 -22.60 -42.79
N GLU A 121 -6.98 -23.73 -42.39
CA GLU A 121 -5.81 -24.31 -43.05
C GLU A 121 -6.10 -24.79 -44.48
N THR A 122 -7.36 -25.12 -44.78
CA THR A 122 -7.79 -25.84 -45.98
C THR A 122 -8.84 -25.10 -46.80
N HIS A 123 -9.59 -24.18 -46.20
CA HIS A 123 -10.69 -23.46 -46.83
C HIS A 123 -10.62 -21.95 -46.59
N VAL A 124 -11.23 -21.21 -47.50
CA VAL A 124 -11.62 -19.81 -47.29
C VAL A 124 -13.14 -19.68 -47.25
N THR A 125 -13.62 -18.74 -46.46
CA THR A 125 -15.02 -18.34 -46.41
C THR A 125 -15.16 -17.00 -47.09
N LEU A 126 -15.97 -16.94 -48.14
CA LEU A 126 -16.10 -15.79 -49.03
C LEU A 126 -17.52 -15.26 -48.99
N ARG A 127 -17.72 -14.00 -48.64
CA ARG A 127 -19.04 -13.34 -48.75
C ARG A 127 -19.22 -12.79 -50.15
N LYS A 128 -20.21 -13.31 -50.87
CA LYS A 128 -20.57 -12.87 -52.21
C LYS A 128 -21.32 -11.55 -52.19
N ALA A 129 -21.41 -10.91 -53.36
CA ALA A 129 -22.13 -9.64 -53.55
C ALA A 129 -23.63 -9.72 -53.17
N ASP A 130 -24.22 -10.91 -53.21
CA ASP A 130 -25.62 -11.17 -52.81
C ASP A 130 -25.80 -11.33 -51.28
N GLY A 131 -24.72 -11.20 -50.50
CA GLY A 131 -24.70 -11.34 -49.03
C GLY A 131 -24.57 -12.77 -48.53
N THR A 132 -24.58 -13.78 -49.40
CA THR A 132 -24.41 -15.19 -49.00
C THR A 132 -22.95 -15.60 -48.93
N ASP A 133 -22.64 -16.55 -48.05
CA ASP A 133 -21.26 -17.02 -47.80
C ASP A 133 -20.97 -18.31 -48.57
N ALA A 134 -19.75 -18.44 -49.09
CA ALA A 134 -19.25 -19.61 -49.80
C ALA A 134 -17.99 -20.15 -49.13
N HIS A 135 -17.98 -21.43 -48.77
CA HIS A 135 -16.79 -22.13 -48.31
C HIS A 135 -16.08 -22.79 -49.49
N VAL A 136 -14.85 -22.35 -49.78
CA VAL A 136 -14.09 -22.77 -50.95
C VAL A 136 -12.77 -23.40 -50.51
N PRO A 137 -12.48 -24.64 -50.92
CA PRO A 137 -11.17 -25.26 -50.68
C PRO A 137 -10.04 -24.43 -51.30
N ILE A 138 -8.96 -24.21 -50.55
CA ILE A 138 -7.82 -23.39 -50.99
C ILE A 138 -7.15 -24.00 -52.22
N ASP A 139 -7.06 -25.33 -52.30
CA ASP A 139 -6.48 -26.07 -53.43
C ASP A 139 -7.28 -25.93 -54.74
N GLN A 140 -8.56 -25.56 -54.66
CA GLN A 140 -9.41 -25.27 -55.80
C GLN A 140 -9.28 -23.83 -56.31
N LEU A 141 -8.62 -22.93 -55.59
CA LEU A 141 -8.40 -21.55 -56.01
C LEU A 141 -7.31 -21.46 -57.08
N SER A 142 -7.27 -20.35 -57.83
CA SER A 142 -6.19 -20.10 -58.77
C SER A 142 -4.83 -19.98 -58.08
N GLN A 143 -3.75 -20.37 -58.76
CA GLN A 143 -2.39 -20.36 -58.20
C GLN A 143 -2.00 -18.99 -57.62
N SER A 144 -2.46 -17.89 -58.23
CA SER A 144 -2.21 -16.54 -57.72
C SER A 144 -2.85 -16.32 -56.34
N LEU A 145 -4.10 -16.75 -56.16
CA LEU A 145 -4.82 -16.65 -54.89
C LEU A 145 -4.23 -17.60 -53.84
N GLN A 146 -3.89 -18.83 -54.23
CA GLN A 146 -3.16 -19.77 -53.37
C GLN A 146 -1.85 -19.15 -52.87
N ASN A 147 -1.05 -18.55 -53.76
CA ASN A 147 0.20 -17.89 -53.40
C ASN A 147 -0.04 -16.69 -52.47
N GLN A 148 -1.12 -15.92 -52.68
CA GLN A 148 -1.48 -14.80 -51.81
C GLN A 148 -1.90 -15.28 -50.42
N LEU A 149 -2.75 -16.30 -50.35
CA LEU A 149 -3.15 -16.93 -49.09
C LEU A 149 -1.96 -17.58 -48.38
N ALA A 150 -1.05 -18.23 -49.11
CA ALA A 150 0.18 -18.79 -48.57
C ALA A 150 1.11 -17.70 -48.02
N LYS A 151 1.22 -16.53 -48.66
CA LYS A 151 1.95 -15.38 -48.13
C LYS A 151 1.33 -14.86 -46.84
N ILE A 152 -0.01 -14.75 -46.79
CA ILE A 152 -0.73 -14.38 -45.56
C ILE A 152 -0.48 -15.45 -44.47
N ALA A 153 -0.54 -16.73 -44.82
CA ALA A 153 -0.25 -17.84 -43.92
C ALA A 153 1.14 -17.74 -43.32
N GLY A 154 2.14 -17.51 -44.18
CA GLY A 154 3.54 -17.36 -43.78
C GLY A 154 3.76 -16.12 -42.92
N ALA A 155 3.07 -15.01 -43.21
CA ALA A 155 3.14 -13.79 -42.40
C ALA A 155 2.49 -13.98 -41.02
N VAL A 156 1.32 -14.63 -40.95
CA VAL A 156 0.65 -14.96 -39.68
C VAL A 156 1.50 -15.94 -38.88
N LYS A 157 1.99 -17.02 -39.49
CA LYS A 157 2.89 -17.98 -38.84
C LYS A 157 4.14 -17.28 -38.28
N LYS A 158 4.78 -16.44 -39.08
CA LYS A 158 5.93 -15.65 -38.65
C LYS A 158 5.57 -14.70 -37.48
N MET A 159 4.41 -14.06 -37.53
CA MET A 159 3.91 -13.22 -36.44
C MET A 159 3.72 -14.01 -35.14
N HIS A 160 3.14 -15.21 -35.20
CA HIS A 160 3.01 -16.10 -34.04
C HIS A 160 4.36 -16.61 -33.52
N GLU A 161 5.30 -16.93 -34.41
CA GLU A 161 6.64 -17.37 -34.02
C GLU A 161 7.44 -16.23 -33.33
N GLU A 162 7.31 -15.01 -33.84
CA GLU A 162 7.98 -13.80 -33.35
C GLU A 162 7.22 -13.07 -32.22
N SER A 163 6.00 -13.50 -31.88
CA SER A 163 5.20 -12.82 -30.86
C SER A 163 5.82 -12.96 -29.48
N LEU A 164 5.66 -11.91 -28.67
CA LEU A 164 6.20 -11.86 -27.31
C LEU A 164 5.35 -12.66 -26.30
N VAL A 165 4.11 -12.98 -26.68
CA VAL A 165 3.13 -13.77 -25.94
C VAL A 165 2.54 -14.87 -26.82
N ARG A 166 1.88 -15.87 -26.24
CA ARG A 166 1.12 -16.92 -26.95
C ARG A 166 -0.35 -16.85 -26.55
N VAL A 167 -1.23 -17.40 -27.39
CA VAL A 167 -2.64 -17.62 -27.01
C VAL A 167 -2.68 -18.46 -25.73
N ASP A 168 -3.62 -18.15 -24.84
CA ASP A 168 -3.80 -18.72 -23.50
C ASP A 168 -2.72 -18.36 -22.47
N ASP A 169 -1.69 -17.56 -22.84
CA ASP A 169 -0.75 -17.07 -21.85
C ASP A 169 -1.48 -16.22 -20.79
N GLN A 170 -1.19 -16.53 -19.53
CA GLN A 170 -1.59 -15.71 -18.39
C GLN A 170 -0.60 -14.55 -18.24
N ILE A 171 -1.07 -13.34 -18.51
CA ILE A 171 -0.29 -12.10 -18.48
C ILE A 171 -0.94 -11.09 -17.53
N GLU A 172 -0.30 -9.95 -17.38
CA GLU A 172 -0.89 -8.76 -16.82
C GLU A 172 -0.88 -7.65 -17.86
N VAL A 173 -1.99 -6.92 -17.94
CA VAL A 173 -2.17 -5.77 -18.83
C VAL A 173 -2.23 -4.47 -18.04
N LYS A 174 -1.60 -3.45 -18.58
CA LYS A 174 -1.51 -2.14 -17.94
C LYS A 174 -2.68 -1.26 -18.36
N ILE A 175 -3.42 -0.77 -17.38
CA ILE A 175 -4.48 0.21 -17.55
C ILE A 175 -4.18 1.38 -16.63
N TYR A 176 -3.92 2.55 -17.23
CA TYR A 176 -3.37 3.70 -16.54
C TYR A 176 -2.04 3.37 -15.82
N SER A 177 -2.06 3.30 -14.50
CA SER A 177 -0.92 2.97 -13.64
C SER A 177 -1.04 1.61 -12.96
N THR A 178 -1.99 0.79 -13.41
CA THR A 178 -2.40 -0.43 -12.70
C THR A 178 -2.31 -1.64 -13.62
N TRP A 179 -1.74 -2.73 -13.12
CA TRP A 179 -1.66 -4.00 -13.82
C TRP A 179 -2.83 -4.92 -13.42
N TYR A 180 -3.47 -5.52 -14.42
CA TYR A 180 -4.62 -6.42 -14.26
C TYR A 180 -4.30 -7.79 -14.85
N PRO A 181 -4.59 -8.90 -14.14
CA PRO A 181 -4.42 -10.23 -14.72
C PRO A 181 -5.34 -10.40 -15.92
N GLY A 182 -4.83 -11.05 -16.96
CA GLY A 182 -5.58 -11.34 -18.18
C GLY A 182 -5.04 -12.54 -18.93
N THR A 183 -5.89 -13.09 -19.80
CA THR A 183 -5.57 -14.21 -20.70
C THR A 183 -5.49 -13.68 -22.13
N VAL A 184 -4.41 -14.02 -22.83
CA VAL A 184 -4.27 -13.70 -24.25
C VAL A 184 -5.26 -14.54 -25.06
N LEU A 185 -6.18 -13.88 -25.76
CA LEU A 185 -7.16 -14.53 -26.63
C LEU A 185 -6.63 -14.65 -28.06
N GLU A 186 -5.98 -13.62 -28.58
CA GLU A 186 -5.53 -13.56 -29.97
C GLU A 186 -4.23 -12.76 -30.10
N ILE A 187 -3.33 -13.19 -30.99
CA ILE A 187 -2.08 -12.48 -31.30
C ILE A 187 -2.33 -11.50 -32.44
N MET A 188 -1.93 -10.25 -32.25
CA MET A 188 -2.10 -9.20 -33.25
C MET A 188 -0.76 -8.54 -33.63
N PRO A 189 -0.70 -7.81 -34.76
CA PRO A 189 0.49 -7.05 -35.12
C PRO A 189 0.85 -6.00 -34.06
N GLY A 190 1.92 -6.23 -33.30
CA GLY A 190 2.42 -5.32 -32.26
C GLY A 190 1.75 -5.48 -30.88
N GLY A 191 0.88 -6.48 -30.71
CA GLY A 191 0.14 -6.67 -29.47
C GLY A 191 -0.67 -7.96 -29.43
N ALA A 192 -1.75 -7.94 -28.68
CA ALA A 192 -2.65 -9.07 -28.48
C ALA A 192 -4.00 -8.59 -27.96
N LEU A 193 -5.06 -9.32 -28.31
CA LEU A 193 -6.37 -9.19 -27.69
C LEU A 193 -6.33 -9.95 -26.36
N VAL A 194 -6.70 -9.29 -25.27
CA VAL A 194 -6.59 -9.85 -23.92
C VAL A 194 -7.92 -9.74 -23.20
N ALA A 195 -8.40 -10.85 -22.65
CA ALA A 195 -9.48 -10.87 -21.68
C ALA A 195 -8.92 -10.62 -20.27
N TYR A 196 -9.29 -9.52 -19.63
CA TYR A 196 -8.86 -9.20 -18.27
C TYR A 196 -10.05 -8.90 -17.37
N GLN A 197 -9.87 -9.08 -16.05
CA GLN A 197 -10.91 -8.76 -15.07
C GLN A 197 -10.76 -7.32 -14.55
N SER A 198 -11.87 -6.59 -14.53
CA SER A 198 -12.00 -5.27 -13.90
C SER A 198 -13.25 -5.24 -13.01
N GLY A 199 -13.04 -5.38 -11.70
CA GLY A 199 -14.13 -5.66 -10.77
C GLY A 199 -14.78 -7.00 -11.11
N SER A 200 -16.11 -7.05 -11.17
CA SER A 200 -16.88 -8.25 -11.50
C SER A 200 -17.05 -8.52 -13.00
N LYS A 201 -16.44 -7.70 -13.88
CA LYS A 201 -16.60 -7.82 -15.33
C LYS A 201 -15.32 -8.31 -15.98
N THR A 202 -15.46 -9.27 -16.90
CA THR A 202 -14.44 -9.60 -17.89
C THR A 202 -14.56 -8.62 -19.06
N ILE A 203 -13.45 -8.02 -19.45
CA ILE A 203 -13.36 -7.08 -20.57
C ILE A 203 -12.32 -7.62 -21.56
N GLU A 204 -12.69 -7.65 -22.83
CA GLU A 204 -11.78 -7.96 -23.93
C GLU A 204 -11.29 -6.66 -24.54
N LYS A 205 -9.97 -6.49 -24.63
CA LYS A 205 -9.38 -5.28 -25.20
C LYS A 205 -8.04 -5.58 -25.85
N GLU A 206 -7.77 -4.86 -26.94
CA GLU A 206 -6.46 -4.85 -27.57
C GLU A 206 -5.43 -4.12 -26.70
N PHE A 207 -4.29 -4.76 -26.47
CA PHE A 207 -3.15 -4.15 -25.79
C PHE A 207 -1.91 -4.19 -26.67
N GLN A 208 -1.05 -3.19 -26.54
CA GLN A 208 0.29 -3.21 -27.13
C GLN A 208 1.24 -4.01 -26.23
N TYR A 209 2.29 -4.60 -26.79
CA TYR A 209 3.25 -5.38 -25.98
C TYR A 209 3.90 -4.57 -24.83
N ASP A 210 4.08 -3.26 -25.00
CA ASP A 210 4.63 -2.37 -23.96
C ASP A 210 3.70 -2.24 -22.73
N ASP A 211 2.41 -2.55 -22.90
CA ASP A 211 1.38 -2.56 -21.86
C ASP A 211 1.06 -3.99 -21.39
N MET A 212 1.91 -4.97 -21.72
CA MET A 212 1.81 -6.35 -21.25
C MET A 212 3.07 -6.75 -20.49
N ARG A 213 2.89 -7.61 -19.48
CA ARG A 213 3.99 -8.30 -18.81
C ARG A 213 3.53 -9.65 -18.31
N TYR A 214 4.46 -10.53 -18.00
CA TYR A 214 4.13 -11.73 -17.24
C TYR A 214 4.15 -11.43 -15.73
N PRO A 215 3.25 -12.05 -14.95
CA PRO A 215 3.03 -11.70 -13.54
C PRO A 215 4.23 -11.95 -12.62
N ASN A 216 5.15 -12.85 -12.98
CA ASN A 216 6.28 -13.22 -12.10
C ASN A 216 7.63 -12.64 -12.56
N GLY A 217 7.63 -11.54 -13.34
CA GLY A 217 8.86 -10.96 -13.89
C GLY A 217 9.47 -11.83 -14.99
N GLU A 218 8.66 -12.76 -15.53
CA GLU A 218 9.01 -13.60 -16.66
C GLU A 218 9.13 -12.73 -17.91
N GLY A 219 9.97 -13.16 -18.83
CA GLY A 219 10.34 -12.41 -20.02
C GLY A 219 9.66 -13.03 -21.22
N PRO A 220 9.51 -12.28 -22.33
CA PRO A 220 8.75 -12.75 -23.47
C PRO A 220 9.33 -13.99 -24.11
N TRP A 221 8.51 -14.67 -24.92
CA TRP A 221 8.96 -15.73 -25.79
C TRP A 221 10.07 -15.23 -26.72
N ARG A 222 11.20 -15.94 -26.76
CA ARG A 222 12.32 -15.64 -27.65
C ARG A 222 13.12 -16.87 -27.98
N GLU A 223 13.98 -16.76 -28.99
CA GLU A 223 14.98 -17.78 -29.30
C GLU A 223 16.13 -17.73 -28.29
N TRP A 224 16.43 -18.89 -27.69
CA TRP A 224 17.60 -19.11 -26.86
C TRP A 224 18.61 -19.94 -27.63
N VAL A 225 19.81 -19.40 -27.73
CA VAL A 225 20.90 -19.98 -28.52
C VAL A 225 21.99 -20.44 -27.58
N ASP A 226 22.47 -21.66 -27.79
CA ASP A 226 23.57 -22.21 -27.03
C ASP A 226 24.92 -21.53 -27.35
N SER A 227 25.99 -22.00 -26.71
CA SER A 227 27.33 -21.44 -26.87
C SER A 227 27.94 -21.70 -28.26
N THR A 228 27.46 -22.71 -29.00
CA THR A 228 27.97 -23.05 -30.35
C THR A 228 27.20 -22.34 -31.45
N GLY A 229 25.95 -21.96 -31.19
CA GLY A 229 25.03 -21.42 -32.20
C GLY A 229 24.22 -22.49 -32.93
N GLU A 230 24.53 -23.78 -32.70
CA GLU A 230 23.92 -24.90 -33.41
C GLU A 230 22.57 -25.28 -32.80
N ASN A 231 22.43 -25.16 -31.48
CA ASN A 231 21.18 -25.51 -30.80
C ASN A 231 20.39 -24.26 -30.46
N LYS A 232 19.13 -24.26 -30.89
CA LYS A 232 18.17 -23.17 -30.70
C LYS A 232 16.90 -23.72 -30.05
N VAL A 233 16.35 -22.97 -29.11
CA VAL A 233 15.05 -23.29 -28.52
C VAL A 233 14.24 -22.02 -28.33
N THR A 234 13.01 -22.01 -28.83
CA THR A 234 12.03 -20.95 -28.51
C THR A 234 11.43 -21.25 -27.16
N ALA A 235 11.63 -20.33 -26.22
CA ALA A 235 11.17 -20.50 -24.84
C ALA A 235 10.98 -19.16 -24.15
N ARG A 236 10.09 -19.14 -23.15
CA ARG A 236 9.86 -18.01 -22.25
C ARG A 236 10.91 -17.99 -21.15
N TYR A 237 11.46 -16.80 -20.83
CA TYR A 237 12.31 -16.61 -19.66
C TYR A 237 11.46 -16.75 -18.39
N ILE A 238 11.77 -17.68 -17.48
CA ILE A 238 11.07 -17.76 -16.19
C ILE A 238 11.85 -17.02 -15.11
N MET A 239 13.12 -17.40 -14.93
CA MET A 239 14.00 -16.87 -13.90
C MET A 239 15.46 -17.15 -14.27
N HIS A 240 16.40 -16.50 -13.60
CA HIS A 240 17.81 -16.92 -13.62
C HIS A 240 18.43 -16.71 -12.25
N ASP A 241 19.54 -17.40 -12.03
CA ASP A 241 20.44 -17.14 -10.92
C ASP A 241 21.87 -16.88 -11.43
N GLU A 242 22.83 -16.85 -10.52
CA GLU A 242 24.23 -16.62 -10.88
C GLU A 242 24.77 -17.67 -11.86
N GLN A 243 24.22 -18.89 -11.89
CA GLN A 243 24.78 -20.04 -12.61
C GLN A 243 23.92 -20.54 -13.78
N SER A 244 22.62 -20.30 -13.77
CA SER A 244 21.66 -20.94 -14.67
C SER A 244 20.47 -20.05 -15.01
N VAL A 245 19.79 -20.38 -16.12
CA VAL A 245 18.51 -19.78 -16.52
C VAL A 245 17.43 -20.87 -16.54
N GLY A 246 16.26 -20.56 -16.00
CA GLY A 246 15.05 -21.37 -16.12
C GLY A 246 14.19 -20.87 -17.27
N LEU A 247 13.79 -21.77 -18.17
CA LEU A 247 13.00 -21.48 -19.36
C LEU A 247 11.73 -22.34 -19.42
N LEU A 248 10.65 -21.79 -19.97
CA LEU A 248 9.43 -22.52 -20.30
C LEU A 248 9.36 -22.74 -21.80
N ARG A 249 9.39 -23.99 -22.25
CA ARG A 249 9.18 -24.33 -23.67
C ARG A 249 7.69 -24.36 -24.00
N GLU A 250 7.39 -24.31 -25.29
CA GLU A 250 6.05 -24.60 -25.79
C GLU A 250 5.58 -25.98 -25.29
N GLY A 251 4.30 -26.08 -24.93
CA GLY A 251 3.74 -27.25 -24.24
C GLY A 251 3.98 -27.30 -22.73
N GLY A 252 4.49 -26.22 -22.11
CA GLY A 252 4.57 -26.08 -20.65
C GLY A 252 5.79 -26.76 -19.99
N LYS A 253 6.71 -27.34 -20.77
CA LYS A 253 7.89 -28.02 -20.24
C LYS A 253 8.92 -27.02 -19.72
N ARG A 254 9.20 -27.05 -18.42
CA ARG A 254 10.28 -26.27 -17.79
C ARG A 254 11.64 -26.93 -18.00
N ILE A 255 12.63 -26.15 -18.38
CA ILE A 255 14.03 -26.58 -18.50
C ILE A 255 14.96 -25.61 -17.77
N ARG A 256 16.10 -26.11 -17.28
CA ARG A 256 17.14 -25.31 -16.64
C ARG A 256 18.42 -25.46 -17.44
N ILE A 257 18.98 -24.33 -17.90
CA ILE A 257 20.18 -24.31 -18.74
C ILE A 257 21.30 -23.59 -17.98
N PRO A 258 22.49 -24.20 -17.82
CA PRO A 258 23.66 -23.51 -17.30
C PRO A 258 24.03 -22.30 -18.16
N ARG A 259 24.37 -21.18 -17.54
CA ARG A 259 24.60 -19.92 -18.26
C ARG A 259 25.80 -19.98 -19.19
N ASP A 260 26.84 -20.71 -18.80
CA ASP A 260 28.03 -20.97 -19.61
C ASP A 260 27.72 -21.74 -20.91
N LYS A 261 26.58 -22.44 -20.98
CA LYS A 261 26.09 -23.12 -22.19
C LYS A 261 25.30 -22.22 -23.13
N LEU A 262 25.01 -20.98 -22.76
CA LEU A 262 24.32 -20.02 -23.62
C LEU A 262 25.31 -19.25 -24.50
N SER A 263 24.83 -18.62 -25.57
CA SER A 263 25.65 -17.71 -26.37
C SER A 263 26.22 -16.55 -25.52
N ARG A 264 27.40 -16.03 -25.88
CA ARG A 264 28.04 -14.91 -25.17
C ARG A 264 27.14 -13.66 -25.06
N LYS A 265 26.32 -13.41 -26.08
CA LYS A 265 25.33 -12.33 -26.08
C LYS A 265 24.32 -12.52 -24.95
N LEU A 266 23.69 -13.70 -24.87
CA LEU A 266 22.73 -14.03 -23.81
C LEU A 266 23.37 -14.03 -22.42
N GLN A 267 24.61 -14.50 -22.29
CA GLN A 267 25.36 -14.43 -21.04
C GLN A 267 25.54 -12.98 -20.57
N SER A 268 25.94 -12.08 -21.48
CA SER A 268 26.13 -10.65 -21.22
C SER A 268 24.81 -9.94 -20.85
N GLU A 269 23.71 -10.28 -21.54
CA GLU A 269 22.37 -9.80 -21.20
C GLU A 269 21.97 -10.23 -19.78
N LEU A 270 22.10 -11.52 -19.46
CA LEU A 270 21.78 -12.05 -18.13
C LEU A 270 22.70 -11.46 -17.04
N ASN A 271 23.95 -11.13 -17.33
CA ASN A 271 24.86 -10.50 -16.36
C ASN A 271 24.45 -9.08 -15.99
N LYS A 272 23.72 -8.39 -16.87
CA LYS A 272 23.19 -7.04 -16.63
C LYS A 272 21.79 -7.05 -16.04
N ALA A 273 21.08 -8.17 -16.18
CA ALA A 273 19.72 -8.31 -15.69
C ALA A 273 19.70 -8.48 -14.17
N THR A 274 18.77 -7.81 -13.50
CA THR A 274 18.51 -8.03 -12.08
C THR A 274 17.95 -9.43 -11.88
N ILE A 275 18.54 -10.19 -10.94
CA ILE A 275 17.97 -11.46 -10.48
C ILE A 275 16.83 -11.12 -9.52
N PHE A 276 15.60 -11.44 -9.94
CA PHE A 276 14.39 -11.34 -9.12
C PHE A 276 14.03 -12.70 -8.52
N THR A 277 13.52 -12.66 -7.30
CA THR A 277 12.83 -13.81 -6.70
C THR A 277 11.55 -14.04 -7.47
N ARG A 278 11.39 -15.25 -8.01
CA ARG A 278 10.14 -15.65 -8.65
C ARG A 278 9.03 -15.65 -7.60
N ARG A 279 7.90 -15.02 -7.89
CA ARG A 279 6.71 -15.10 -7.05
C ARG A 279 6.20 -16.55 -6.94
N PRO A 280 5.56 -16.92 -5.83
CA PRO A 280 4.91 -18.22 -5.70
C PRO A 280 3.73 -18.37 -6.66
N ASP A 281 3.37 -19.62 -6.91
CA ASP A 281 2.15 -19.96 -7.63
C ASP A 281 0.94 -19.66 -6.72
N GLU A 282 -0.15 -19.16 -7.32
CA GLU A 282 -1.35 -18.80 -6.57
C GLU A 282 -2.08 -20.06 -6.11
N VAL A 283 -2.54 -20.06 -4.86
CA VAL A 283 -3.33 -21.11 -4.24
C VAL A 283 -4.63 -20.51 -3.70
N ASP A 284 -5.70 -21.29 -3.77
CA ASP A 284 -6.98 -20.92 -3.19
C ASP A 284 -6.93 -21.10 -1.67
N PHE A 285 -7.02 -19.99 -0.94
CA PHE A 285 -7.18 -20.05 0.51
C PHE A 285 -8.65 -20.19 0.87
N ALA A 286 -8.99 -21.23 1.62
CA ALA A 286 -10.33 -21.36 2.18
C ALA A 286 -10.57 -20.22 3.19
N LEU A 287 -11.56 -19.38 2.92
CA LEU A 287 -11.92 -18.28 3.82
C LEU A 287 -12.76 -18.81 4.99
N ALA A 288 -12.62 -18.17 6.15
CA ALA A 288 -13.49 -18.43 7.29
C ALA A 288 -14.97 -18.22 6.91
N THR A 289 -15.89 -18.94 7.56
CA THR A 289 -17.34 -18.81 7.34
C THR A 289 -17.86 -17.39 7.60
N SER A 290 -17.15 -16.59 8.41
CA SER A 290 -17.35 -15.14 8.52
C SER A 290 -16.44 -14.43 7.52
N GLU A 291 -16.99 -14.00 6.38
CA GLU A 291 -16.23 -13.23 5.40
C GLU A 291 -15.79 -11.86 5.95
N PHE A 292 -14.64 -11.33 5.48
CA PHE A 292 -14.21 -9.94 5.73
C PHE A 292 -15.30 -8.92 5.39
N SER A 293 -16.08 -9.22 4.35
CA SER A 293 -17.20 -8.39 3.92
C SER A 293 -18.39 -8.47 4.89
N ALA A 294 -18.51 -9.52 5.71
CA ALA A 294 -19.67 -9.78 6.57
C ALA A 294 -19.41 -9.49 8.05
N SER A 295 -18.18 -9.10 8.43
CA SER A 295 -17.82 -8.81 9.81
C SER A 295 -18.74 -7.74 10.43
N SER A 296 -19.13 -7.93 11.68
CA SER A 296 -19.85 -6.91 12.46
C SER A 296 -19.08 -5.59 12.47
N GLY A 297 -19.80 -4.46 12.59
CA GLY A 297 -19.15 -3.16 12.71
C GLY A 297 -18.20 -3.13 13.92
N TRP A 298 -16.95 -2.72 13.68
CA TRP A 298 -15.89 -2.62 14.69
C TRP A 298 -16.34 -1.85 15.94
N MET A 299 -17.15 -0.79 15.79
CA MET A 299 -17.69 -0.01 16.92
C MET A 299 -18.45 -0.82 17.98
N SER A 300 -19.09 -1.93 17.61
CA SER A 300 -19.86 -2.78 18.52
C SER A 300 -19.10 -3.99 19.03
N PHE A 301 -17.97 -4.32 18.42
CA PHE A 301 -17.23 -5.54 18.72
C PHE A 301 -16.69 -5.47 20.16
N GLY A 302 -16.96 -6.50 20.97
CA GLY A 302 -16.49 -6.56 22.36
C GLY A 302 -17.18 -5.60 23.34
N THR A 303 -18.11 -4.74 22.92
CA THR A 303 -18.75 -3.75 23.81
C THR A 303 -19.60 -4.35 24.93
N THR A 304 -20.07 -5.59 24.78
CA THR A 304 -20.85 -6.33 25.77
C THR A 304 -19.99 -7.17 26.73
N LEU A 305 -18.66 -7.18 26.53
CA LEU A 305 -17.73 -7.90 27.39
C LEU A 305 -17.57 -7.20 28.74
N PRO A 306 -17.14 -7.96 29.77
CA PRO A 306 -16.78 -7.37 31.05
C PRO A 306 -15.66 -6.34 30.90
N ASP A 307 -15.59 -5.44 31.88
CA ASP A 307 -14.48 -4.51 32.00
C ASP A 307 -13.17 -5.27 32.22
N PHE A 308 -12.14 -4.84 31.50
CA PHE A 308 -10.80 -5.40 31.56
C PHE A 308 -10.26 -5.36 33.00
N GLN A 309 -9.69 -6.48 33.43
CA GLN A 309 -8.82 -6.60 34.59
C GLN A 309 -7.57 -7.36 34.16
N ILE A 310 -6.38 -6.89 34.56
CA ILE A 310 -5.12 -7.45 34.05
C ILE A 310 -4.89 -8.91 34.48
N ASP A 311 -5.46 -9.31 35.61
CA ASP A 311 -5.42 -10.69 36.12
C ASP A 311 -6.23 -11.69 35.29
N GLN A 312 -7.09 -11.21 34.37
CA GLN A 312 -7.78 -12.05 33.39
C GLN A 312 -6.83 -12.55 32.27
N LEU A 313 -5.66 -11.93 32.12
CA LEU A 313 -4.66 -12.31 31.12
C LEU A 313 -3.55 -13.13 31.78
N GLU A 314 -3.52 -14.43 31.50
CA GLU A 314 -2.42 -15.30 31.92
C GLU A 314 -1.19 -15.11 31.00
N MET A 315 -0.51 -13.98 31.18
CA MET A 315 0.66 -13.60 30.39
C MET A 315 1.90 -14.38 30.85
N GLY A 316 2.50 -15.13 29.94
CA GLY A 316 3.84 -15.70 30.11
C GLY A 316 4.93 -14.82 29.48
N PRO A 317 6.20 -15.05 29.84
CA PRO A 317 7.32 -14.43 29.15
C PRO A 317 7.34 -14.91 27.69
N GLY A 318 7.71 -14.01 26.78
CA GLY A 318 7.84 -14.32 25.37
C GLY A 318 9.14 -15.05 25.01
N GLU A 319 9.38 -15.16 23.71
CA GLU A 319 10.71 -15.52 23.22
C GLU A 319 11.72 -14.45 23.68
N PRO A 320 12.91 -14.84 24.20
CA PRO A 320 13.87 -13.88 24.69
C PRO A 320 14.32 -12.94 23.57
N SER A 321 14.37 -11.66 23.91
CA SER A 321 14.84 -10.61 23.02
C SER A 321 16.20 -10.93 22.41
N PRO A 322 16.41 -10.65 21.11
CA PRO A 322 17.74 -10.62 20.53
C PRO A 322 18.72 -9.77 21.36
N LYS A 323 19.89 -10.33 21.66
CA LYS A 323 20.96 -9.55 22.31
C LYS A 323 21.73 -8.76 21.26
N PHE A 324 21.81 -7.45 21.46
CA PHE A 324 22.55 -6.54 20.61
C PHE A 324 23.56 -5.72 21.41
N ASP A 325 24.76 -5.55 20.86
CA ASP A 325 25.76 -4.64 21.41
C ASP A 325 25.53 -3.23 20.88
N ASP A 326 25.98 -2.24 21.66
CA ASP A 326 25.95 -0.84 21.25
C ASP A 326 26.87 -0.59 20.04
N GLY A 327 26.39 0.23 19.11
CA GLY A 327 27.13 0.63 17.93
C GLY A 327 26.23 0.86 16.73
N GLY A 328 26.83 1.32 15.64
CA GLY A 328 26.11 1.54 14.41
C GLY A 328 27.04 1.65 13.22
N PHE A 329 26.45 1.61 12.04
CA PHE A 329 27.16 1.83 10.79
C PHE A 329 26.20 2.34 9.71
N GLU A 330 26.78 2.88 8.65
CA GLU A 330 26.06 3.32 7.47
C GLU A 330 26.42 2.43 6.29
N PHE A 331 25.45 2.15 5.43
CA PHE A 331 25.69 1.48 4.16
C PHE A 331 24.86 2.09 3.04
N PHE A 332 25.38 2.01 1.83
CA PHE A 332 24.70 2.49 0.64
C PHE A 332 23.65 1.48 0.16
N VAL A 333 22.47 1.97 -0.21
CA VAL A 333 21.46 1.19 -0.92
C VAL A 333 21.30 1.74 -2.32
N GLY A 334 21.38 0.85 -3.32
CA GLY A 334 21.31 1.26 -4.72
C GLY A 334 19.92 1.76 -5.09
N GLY A 335 19.75 3.07 -5.28
CA GLY A 335 18.54 3.69 -5.85
C GLY A 335 17.59 4.38 -4.86
N VAL A 336 16.48 4.87 -5.41
CA VAL A 336 15.39 5.54 -4.68
C VAL A 336 14.54 4.47 -4.02
N GLY A 337 14.25 4.58 -2.72
CA GLY A 337 13.35 3.63 -2.06
C GLY A 337 12.90 4.13 -0.69
N GLN A 338 11.97 3.42 -0.07
CA GLN A 338 11.57 3.67 1.32
C GLN A 338 11.86 2.43 2.14
N VAL A 339 12.50 2.62 3.30
CA VAL A 339 12.60 1.55 4.29
C VAL A 339 11.20 1.33 4.87
N LYS A 340 10.68 0.11 4.71
CA LYS A 340 9.28 -0.24 5.04
C LYS A 340 9.13 -1.46 5.94
N MET A 341 10.17 -2.30 6.05
CA MET A 341 10.20 -3.45 6.95
C MET A 341 11.50 -3.43 7.75
N LEU A 342 11.39 -3.64 9.06
CA LEU A 342 12.52 -3.73 9.98
C LEU A 342 12.27 -4.84 11.00
N GLU A 343 13.14 -5.85 11.01
CA GLU A 343 12.99 -7.02 11.88
C GLU A 343 14.33 -7.39 12.52
N THR A 344 14.36 -7.51 13.84
CA THR A 344 15.55 -7.89 14.60
C THR A 344 15.73 -9.41 14.63
N ILE A 345 16.95 -9.88 14.38
CA ILE A 345 17.26 -11.30 14.21
C ILE A 345 18.44 -11.65 15.13
N GLY A 346 18.13 -12.22 16.29
CA GLY A 346 19.06 -12.57 17.38
C GLY A 346 20.05 -13.70 17.09
N THR A 347 20.58 -13.77 15.86
CA THR A 347 21.70 -14.65 15.48
C THR A 347 23.03 -14.16 16.06
N ASP A 348 24.07 -14.99 16.05
CA ASP A 348 25.44 -14.63 16.48
C ASP A 348 26.01 -13.37 15.80
N ARG A 349 25.50 -13.02 14.61
CA ARG A 349 25.91 -11.83 13.84
C ARG A 349 25.08 -10.58 14.11
N GLN A 350 24.11 -10.67 15.03
CA GLN A 350 23.22 -9.56 15.38
C GLN A 350 22.63 -8.92 14.13
N LEU A 351 21.82 -9.71 13.41
CA LEU A 351 21.28 -9.32 12.11
C LEU A 351 20.00 -8.50 12.27
N ILE A 352 19.80 -7.55 11.36
CA ILE A 352 18.56 -6.81 11.19
C ILE A 352 18.15 -6.95 9.73
N ALA A 353 16.95 -7.46 9.49
CA ALA A 353 16.33 -7.49 8.17
C ALA A 353 15.75 -6.11 7.87
N ILE A 354 16.18 -5.51 6.75
CA ILE A 354 15.77 -4.18 6.31
C ILE A 354 15.19 -4.29 4.91
N GLY A 355 13.87 -4.10 4.81
CA GLY A 355 13.18 -4.06 3.54
C GLY A 355 13.17 -2.66 2.95
N VAL A 356 13.71 -2.52 1.73
CA VAL A 356 13.71 -1.27 0.97
C VAL A 356 12.82 -1.44 -0.24
N ASP A 357 11.66 -0.80 -0.21
CA ASP A 357 10.67 -0.85 -1.27
C ASP A 357 11.08 0.04 -2.44
N ALA A 358 10.73 -0.43 -3.65
CA ALA A 358 10.93 0.32 -4.88
C ALA A 358 10.19 1.68 -4.86
N PRO A 359 10.71 2.70 -5.55
CA PRO A 359 10.10 4.01 -5.58
C PRO A 359 8.83 3.99 -6.44
N LYS A 360 7.84 4.81 -6.09
CA LYS A 360 6.58 4.94 -6.85
C LYS A 360 6.74 5.61 -8.24
N SER A 361 7.97 5.87 -8.71
CA SER A 361 8.20 6.69 -9.91
C SER A 361 8.12 5.87 -11.21
N LYS A 362 7.62 6.50 -12.28
CA LYS A 362 7.16 5.84 -13.51
C LYS A 362 8.26 5.39 -14.48
N THR A 363 9.54 5.72 -14.26
CA THR A 363 10.55 5.68 -15.34
C THR A 363 11.69 4.69 -15.12
N ASN A 364 11.91 4.17 -13.92
CA ASN A 364 12.92 3.13 -13.65
C ASN A 364 12.40 2.13 -12.61
N VAL A 365 12.13 0.90 -13.05
CA VAL A 365 11.70 -0.22 -12.21
C VAL A 365 12.90 -0.70 -11.38
N GLN A 366 13.12 -0.09 -10.22
CA GLN A 366 14.06 -0.64 -9.23
C GLN A 366 13.40 -1.82 -8.49
N PRO A 367 14.17 -2.84 -8.09
CA PRO A 367 13.63 -3.93 -7.29
C PRO A 367 13.33 -3.46 -5.86
N THR A 368 12.25 -3.97 -5.28
CA THR A 368 12.14 -4.06 -3.82
C THR A 368 13.22 -5.02 -3.32
N THR A 369 14.03 -4.62 -2.35
CA THR A 369 15.22 -5.38 -1.95
C THR A 369 15.25 -5.59 -0.45
N LEU A 370 15.54 -6.82 -0.02
CA LEU A 370 15.88 -7.11 1.37
C LEU A 370 17.38 -6.92 1.60
N TYR A 371 17.75 -6.25 2.68
CA TYR A 371 19.12 -6.16 3.17
C TYR A 371 19.22 -6.82 4.55
N TRP A 372 20.37 -7.45 4.82
CA TRP A 372 20.73 -7.96 6.14
C TRP A 372 21.83 -7.08 6.71
N ALA A 373 21.50 -6.22 7.67
CA ALA A 373 22.48 -5.40 8.38
C ALA A 373 23.04 -6.21 9.56
N SER A 374 24.36 -6.44 9.58
CA SER A 374 25.03 -7.04 10.74
C SER A 374 25.71 -5.96 11.55
N LEU A 375 25.33 -5.84 12.82
CA LEU A 375 25.97 -4.93 13.76
C LEU A 375 27.35 -5.43 14.19
N THR A 376 27.52 -6.75 14.32
CA THR A 376 28.81 -7.38 14.61
C THR A 376 29.84 -7.12 13.51
N ASP A 377 29.46 -7.35 12.24
CA ASP A 377 30.36 -7.17 11.09
C ASP A 377 30.43 -5.71 10.62
N ARG A 378 29.56 -4.83 11.16
CA ARG A 378 29.33 -3.44 10.72
C ARG A 378 29.17 -3.33 9.21
N LYS A 379 28.38 -4.24 8.64
CA LYS A 379 28.22 -4.40 7.20
C LYS A 379 26.81 -4.85 6.85
N ALA A 380 26.30 -4.35 5.73
CA ALA A 380 25.08 -4.86 5.13
C ALA A 380 25.39 -5.87 4.02
N TYR A 381 24.62 -6.95 4.00
CA TYR A 381 24.60 -7.95 2.95
C TYR A 381 23.33 -7.80 2.15
N ARG A 382 23.46 -7.72 0.83
CA ARG A 382 22.28 -7.69 -0.05
C ARG A 382 21.62 -9.07 -0.06
N GLY A 383 20.33 -9.09 0.25
CA GLY A 383 19.46 -10.25 0.19
C GLY A 383 18.74 -10.38 -1.17
N PRO A 384 17.59 -11.09 -1.21
CA PRO A 384 16.80 -11.23 -2.42
C PRO A 384 16.19 -9.92 -2.93
N ASN A 385 15.98 -9.87 -4.25
CA ASN A 385 15.19 -8.82 -4.91
C ASN A 385 13.79 -9.34 -5.21
N PHE A 386 12.82 -8.44 -5.20
CA PHE A 386 11.43 -8.65 -5.55
C PHE A 386 11.02 -7.62 -6.59
N LEU A 387 9.88 -7.86 -7.24
CA LEU A 387 9.36 -6.95 -8.24
C LEU A 387 8.95 -5.62 -7.59
N SER A 388 8.94 -4.54 -8.37
CA SER A 388 8.72 -3.18 -7.86
C SER A 388 7.30 -2.93 -7.31
N ASP A 389 6.35 -3.80 -7.67
CA ASP A 389 4.97 -3.82 -7.21
C ASP A 389 4.77 -4.84 -6.08
N GLU A 390 5.85 -5.22 -5.40
CA GLU A 390 5.82 -6.06 -4.21
C GLU A 390 6.45 -5.30 -3.05
N ILE A 391 5.80 -5.32 -1.88
CA ILE A 391 6.29 -4.69 -0.65
C ILE A 391 6.62 -5.76 0.39
N LEU A 392 7.65 -5.50 1.19
CA LEU A 392 8.06 -6.40 2.27
C LEU A 392 7.24 -6.10 3.52
N LEU A 393 6.62 -7.12 4.12
CA LEU A 393 5.71 -6.93 5.26
C LEU A 393 6.35 -7.32 6.60
N ALA A 394 6.85 -8.56 6.70
CA ALA A 394 7.47 -9.07 7.92
C ALA A 394 8.37 -10.26 7.64
N TYR A 395 9.29 -10.53 8.57
CA TYR A 395 10.21 -11.66 8.52
C TYR A 395 10.26 -12.41 9.85
N SER A 396 10.20 -13.74 9.82
CA SER A 396 10.42 -14.60 10.98
C SER A 396 11.69 -15.42 10.79
N ALA A 397 12.69 -15.15 11.63
CA ALA A 397 13.92 -15.93 11.66
C ALA A 397 13.65 -17.38 12.11
N ARG A 398 12.75 -17.57 13.08
CA ARG A 398 12.34 -18.89 13.59
C ARG A 398 11.73 -19.76 12.50
N GLN A 399 10.82 -19.20 11.70
CA GLN A 399 10.21 -19.93 10.58
C GLN A 399 11.08 -19.97 9.34
N GLY A 400 12.16 -19.17 9.30
CA GLY A 400 12.90 -18.88 8.08
C GLY A 400 11.96 -18.42 6.96
N ARG A 401 11.04 -17.51 7.27
CA ARG A 401 9.94 -17.13 6.37
C ARG A 401 9.82 -15.62 6.24
N LEU A 402 9.67 -15.15 5.01
CA LEU A 402 9.40 -13.76 4.66
C LEU A 402 7.97 -13.67 4.10
N LEU A 403 7.19 -12.71 4.60
CA LEU A 403 5.90 -12.36 4.03
C LEU A 403 5.99 -11.03 3.27
N THR A 404 5.39 -11.00 2.09
CA THR A 404 5.30 -9.82 1.22
C THR A 404 3.86 -9.64 0.74
N ALA A 405 3.57 -8.48 0.12
CA ALA A 405 2.33 -8.27 -0.60
C ALA A 405 2.59 -7.75 -2.01
N GLU A 406 1.89 -8.32 -2.99
CA GLU A 406 1.68 -7.67 -4.28
C GLU A 406 0.75 -6.47 -4.07
N VAL A 407 1.12 -5.32 -4.59
CA VAL A 407 0.39 -4.07 -4.38
C VAL A 407 -0.12 -3.46 -5.68
N ARG A 408 -1.28 -2.81 -5.60
CA ARG A 408 -1.96 -2.22 -6.74
C ARG A 408 -2.27 -0.74 -6.53
N GLY A 409 -2.14 0.03 -7.61
CA GLY A 409 -2.53 1.44 -7.69
C GLY A 409 -1.57 2.41 -7.00
N THR A 410 -1.89 3.70 -7.03
CA THR A 410 -1.06 4.79 -6.48
C THR A 410 -0.81 4.65 -4.97
N TRP A 411 -1.72 3.95 -4.30
CA TRP A 411 -1.73 3.79 -2.85
C TRP A 411 -1.07 2.49 -2.36
N SER A 412 -0.53 1.67 -3.26
CA SER A 412 0.10 0.41 -2.90
C SER A 412 -0.82 -0.52 -2.11
N THR A 413 -2.10 -0.61 -2.48
CA THR A 413 -3.06 -1.48 -1.78
C THR A 413 -2.71 -2.95 -2.03
N PRO A 414 -2.50 -3.76 -0.97
CA PRO A 414 -2.32 -5.21 -1.10
C PRO A 414 -3.45 -5.87 -1.89
N VAL A 415 -3.09 -6.69 -2.88
CA VAL A 415 -4.03 -7.51 -3.65
C VAL A 415 -3.76 -9.00 -3.52
N ARG A 416 -2.50 -9.38 -3.25
CA ARG A 416 -2.12 -10.75 -2.91
C ARG A 416 -1.05 -10.75 -1.84
N PHE A 417 -1.10 -11.71 -0.92
CA PHE A 417 0.01 -11.99 -0.01
C PHE A 417 0.90 -13.08 -0.61
N CYS A 418 2.21 -12.99 -0.39
CA CYS A 418 3.16 -14.02 -0.79
C CYS A 418 4.05 -14.42 0.39
N SER A 419 4.26 -15.73 0.55
CA SER A 419 5.21 -16.32 1.49
C SER A 419 6.43 -16.87 0.75
N TYR A 420 7.60 -16.69 1.36
CA TYR A 420 8.87 -17.24 0.88
C TYR A 420 9.65 -17.87 2.02
N ARG A 421 10.32 -19.00 1.74
CA ARG A 421 11.36 -19.55 2.62
C ARG A 421 12.69 -18.85 2.38
N LEU A 422 13.25 -18.31 3.46
CA LEU A 422 14.46 -17.51 3.45
C LEU A 422 15.18 -17.62 4.80
N LYS A 423 16.39 -18.20 4.79
CA LYS A 423 17.24 -18.26 5.99
C LYS A 423 17.83 -16.88 6.31
N PRO A 424 18.11 -16.57 7.59
CA PRO A 424 18.79 -15.33 7.96
C PRO A 424 20.09 -15.16 7.19
N GLY A 425 20.32 -13.97 6.61
CA GLY A 425 21.50 -13.69 5.78
C GLY A 425 21.47 -14.30 4.37
N GLY A 426 20.38 -14.98 3.98
CA GLY A 426 20.24 -15.61 2.67
C GLY A 426 20.16 -14.61 1.52
N LYS A 427 20.78 -14.94 0.38
CA LYS A 427 20.72 -14.12 -0.85
C LYS A 427 19.51 -14.43 -1.73
N THR A 428 18.90 -15.59 -1.55
CA THR A 428 17.83 -16.11 -2.40
C THR A 428 16.68 -16.58 -1.53
N ALA A 429 15.47 -16.15 -1.89
CA ALA A 429 14.23 -16.62 -1.31
C ALA A 429 13.64 -17.73 -2.19
N VAL A 430 13.09 -18.76 -1.55
CA VAL A 430 12.38 -19.85 -2.24
C VAL A 430 10.88 -19.56 -2.15
N PRO A 431 10.16 -19.40 -3.28
CA PRO A 431 8.72 -19.15 -3.25
C PRO A 431 7.96 -20.30 -2.59
N GLU A 432 7.01 -19.97 -1.71
CA GLU A 432 6.20 -20.94 -0.97
C GLU A 432 4.73 -20.87 -1.40
N LEU A 433 4.02 -19.77 -1.08
CA LEU A 433 2.57 -19.64 -1.30
C LEU A 433 2.21 -18.23 -1.75
N LYS A 434 1.22 -18.09 -2.62
CA LYS A 434 0.60 -16.82 -2.97
C LYS A 434 -0.91 -16.96 -2.89
N TRP A 435 -1.59 -15.99 -2.31
CA TRP A 435 -3.05 -16.02 -2.20
C TRP A 435 -3.66 -14.63 -2.25
N SER A 436 -4.90 -14.56 -2.71
CA SER A 436 -5.65 -13.32 -2.87
C SER A 436 -6.01 -12.68 -1.52
N VAL A 437 -5.90 -11.36 -1.46
CA VAL A 437 -6.36 -10.55 -0.32
C VAL A 437 -7.88 -10.40 -0.44
N PRO A 438 -8.67 -10.81 0.57
CA PRO A 438 -10.12 -10.68 0.51
C PRO A 438 -10.57 -9.22 0.40
N GLU A 439 -11.71 -8.99 -0.28
CA GLU A 439 -12.31 -7.66 -0.33
C GLU A 439 -12.71 -7.20 1.08
N SER A 440 -12.33 -5.98 1.44
CA SER A 440 -12.73 -5.35 2.71
C SER A 440 -13.65 -4.16 2.46
N ARG A 441 -14.65 -4.01 3.34
CA ARG A 441 -15.56 -2.85 3.38
C ARG A 441 -14.85 -1.53 3.73
N PHE A 442 -13.72 -1.60 4.45
CA PHE A 442 -13.06 -0.45 5.07
C PHE A 442 -11.60 -0.29 4.63
N ALA A 443 -11.23 -0.80 3.45
CA ALA A 443 -9.89 -0.63 2.91
C ALA A 443 -9.59 0.86 2.65
N SER A 444 -9.03 1.53 3.65
CA SER A 444 -8.38 2.83 3.48
C SER A 444 -6.98 2.61 2.93
N SER A 445 -6.62 3.38 1.91
CA SER A 445 -5.29 3.44 1.31
C SER A 445 -4.16 3.90 2.25
N SER A 446 -4.50 4.35 3.46
CA SER A 446 -3.55 4.93 4.43
C SER A 446 -3.02 3.94 5.47
N ASN A 447 -3.64 2.77 5.64
CA ASN A 447 -3.30 1.90 6.76
C ASN A 447 -2.26 0.87 6.31
N ASP A 448 -1.04 0.95 6.87
CA ASP A 448 0.00 -0.04 6.65
C ASP A 448 -0.51 -1.42 7.11
N THR A 449 -0.23 -2.46 6.33
CA THR A 449 -0.57 -3.85 6.68
C THR A 449 0.37 -4.29 7.79
N GLN A 450 -0.17 -4.81 8.89
CA GLN A 450 0.66 -5.36 9.96
C GLN A 450 0.61 -6.89 9.97
N VAL A 451 1.75 -7.50 10.25
CA VAL A 451 1.91 -8.95 10.24
C VAL A 451 2.58 -9.38 11.54
N LYS A 452 2.02 -10.40 12.20
CA LYS A 452 2.63 -11.02 13.38
C LYS A 452 2.66 -12.53 13.22
N PHE A 453 3.86 -13.09 13.22
CA PHE A 453 4.07 -14.53 13.17
C PHE A 453 3.83 -15.17 14.53
N LEU A 454 3.01 -16.23 14.58
CA LEU A 454 2.65 -16.88 15.84
C LEU A 454 3.55 -18.10 16.11
N ASP A 455 3.49 -19.08 15.22
CA ASP A 455 4.20 -20.36 15.32
C ASP A 455 4.63 -20.81 13.94
N ASP A 456 4.95 -22.09 13.72
CA ASP A 456 5.59 -22.54 12.49
C ASP A 456 4.77 -22.26 11.21
N ASP A 457 3.44 -22.17 11.27
CA ASP A 457 2.58 -22.02 10.09
C ASP A 457 1.45 -21.00 10.24
N ARG A 458 1.26 -20.40 11.42
CA ARG A 458 0.21 -19.41 11.64
C ARG A 458 0.71 -17.97 11.69
N VAL A 459 -0.06 -17.08 11.06
CA VAL A 459 0.25 -15.65 10.97
C VAL A 459 -1.01 -14.81 11.12
N LEU A 460 -0.94 -13.78 11.98
CA LEU A 460 -1.96 -12.73 12.04
C LEU A 460 -1.62 -11.67 11.01
N ILE A 461 -2.62 -11.28 10.21
CA ILE A 461 -2.50 -10.21 9.23
C ILE A 461 -3.60 -9.19 9.45
N GLY A 462 -3.20 -7.96 9.80
CA GLY A 462 -4.06 -6.80 9.94
C GLY A 462 -4.18 -6.07 8.60
N TYR A 463 -5.37 -6.08 8.00
CA TYR A 463 -5.64 -5.45 6.72
C TYR A 463 -7.11 -5.02 6.60
N GLY A 464 -7.33 -3.80 6.09
CA GLY A 464 -8.66 -3.29 5.78
C GLY A 464 -9.60 -3.25 6.98
N GLY A 465 -9.11 -2.83 8.15
CA GLY A 465 -9.94 -2.74 9.37
C GLY A 465 -10.34 -4.11 9.92
N ASN A 466 -9.49 -5.11 9.74
CA ASN A 466 -9.73 -6.46 10.19
C ASN A 466 -8.38 -7.12 10.51
N VAL A 467 -8.38 -8.08 11.43
CA VAL A 467 -7.25 -8.95 11.73
C VAL A 467 -7.67 -10.38 11.44
N GLY A 468 -7.03 -11.02 10.46
CA GLY A 468 -7.27 -12.42 10.11
C GLY A 468 -6.14 -13.32 10.62
N LEU A 469 -6.50 -14.49 11.14
CA LEU A 469 -5.54 -15.56 11.42
C LEU A 469 -5.46 -16.51 10.22
N TRP A 470 -4.28 -16.61 9.62
CA TRP A 470 -4.03 -17.42 8.44
C TRP A 470 -3.13 -18.59 8.82
N ASN A 471 -3.54 -19.79 8.41
CA ASN A 471 -2.74 -21.00 8.53
C ASN A 471 -2.20 -21.38 7.15
N LEU A 472 -0.88 -21.27 7.02
CA LEU A 472 -0.18 -21.45 5.75
C LEU A 472 -0.07 -22.92 5.35
N ALA A 473 -0.05 -23.85 6.31
CA ALA A 473 0.02 -25.28 6.04
C ALA A 473 -1.32 -25.83 5.54
N SER A 474 -2.43 -25.48 6.21
CA SER A 474 -3.77 -25.90 5.80
C SER A 474 -4.42 -25.00 4.75
N GLN A 475 -3.76 -23.92 4.34
CA GLN A 475 -4.24 -22.97 3.33
C GLN A 475 -5.66 -22.45 3.63
N ASN A 476 -5.90 -22.13 4.90
CA ASN A 476 -7.18 -21.56 5.33
C ASN A 476 -6.97 -20.37 6.26
N MET A 477 -7.98 -19.50 6.27
CA MET A 477 -8.11 -18.47 7.28
C MET A 477 -8.99 -19.02 8.39
N GLU A 478 -8.42 -19.15 9.60
CA GLU A 478 -9.08 -19.78 10.74
C GLU A 478 -10.20 -18.89 11.29
N TYR A 479 -9.97 -17.57 11.38
CA TYR A 479 -10.97 -16.58 11.78
C TYR A 479 -10.63 -15.17 11.31
N VAL A 480 -11.59 -14.25 11.44
CA VAL A 480 -11.43 -12.80 11.23
C VAL A 480 -12.03 -12.03 12.41
N VAL A 481 -11.30 -11.02 12.88
CA VAL A 481 -11.72 -10.09 13.93
C VAL A 481 -11.81 -8.67 13.35
N PRO A 482 -12.94 -7.96 13.53
CA PRO A 482 -13.05 -6.58 13.07
C PRO A 482 -12.21 -5.62 13.92
N SER A 483 -11.73 -4.53 13.30
CA SER A 483 -10.97 -3.45 13.95
C SER A 483 -11.18 -2.12 13.23
N SER A 484 -11.01 -0.98 13.91
CA SER A 484 -10.93 0.33 13.25
C SER A 484 -9.64 0.50 12.43
N GLY A 485 -8.60 -0.28 12.73
CA GLY A 485 -7.29 -0.20 12.11
C GLY A 485 -6.70 -1.56 11.73
N ASN A 486 -5.41 -1.55 11.39
CA ASN A 486 -4.65 -2.77 11.07
C ASN A 486 -3.67 -3.18 12.19
N ALA A 487 -3.63 -2.40 13.28
CA ALA A 487 -2.68 -2.61 14.36
C ALA A 487 -3.08 -3.79 15.26
N ILE A 488 -2.07 -4.51 15.74
CA ILE A 488 -2.12 -5.78 16.47
C ILE A 488 -1.12 -5.66 17.63
N GLY A 489 -1.65 -5.48 18.84
CA GLY A 489 -0.85 -5.63 20.06
C GLY A 489 -0.81 -7.11 20.44
N LEU A 490 0.26 -7.83 20.07
CA LEU A 490 0.41 -9.27 20.37
C LEU A 490 1.15 -9.45 21.71
N SER A 491 0.59 -10.28 22.59
CA SER A 491 1.25 -10.67 23.84
C SER A 491 2.56 -11.44 23.58
N PRO A 492 3.56 -11.37 24.46
CA PRO A 492 4.87 -11.99 24.22
C PRO A 492 4.81 -13.51 24.08
N ASP A 493 3.96 -14.17 24.86
CA ASP A 493 3.68 -15.61 24.78
C ASP A 493 2.70 -15.97 23.65
N LYS A 494 2.21 -14.97 22.92
CA LYS A 494 1.35 -15.04 21.74
C LYS A 494 -0.04 -15.62 22.02
N LYS A 495 -0.44 -15.78 23.28
CA LYS A 495 -1.77 -16.32 23.64
C LYS A 495 -2.90 -15.35 23.38
N TYR A 496 -2.61 -14.05 23.49
CA TYR A 496 -3.58 -12.98 23.31
C TYR A 496 -3.08 -11.95 22.31
N PHE A 497 -3.99 -11.30 21.62
CA PHE A 497 -3.73 -10.05 20.93
C PHE A 497 -4.85 -9.05 21.22
N CYS A 498 -4.59 -7.77 20.99
CA CYS A 498 -5.61 -6.74 21.10
C CYS A 498 -5.75 -5.94 19.80
N THR A 499 -6.97 -5.46 19.57
CA THR A 499 -7.35 -4.70 18.37
C THR A 499 -7.92 -3.33 18.73
N ASP A 500 -7.71 -2.37 17.84
CA ASP A 500 -8.25 -1.02 17.97
C ASP A 500 -9.72 -0.98 17.56
N GLN A 501 -10.58 -0.39 18.41
CA GLN A 501 -11.99 -0.13 18.13
C GLN A 501 -12.33 1.37 18.28
N PHE A 502 -11.33 2.25 18.10
CA PHE A 502 -11.34 3.71 18.17
C PHE A 502 -11.62 4.30 19.56
N SER A 503 -12.59 3.75 20.28
CA SER A 503 -13.07 4.24 21.58
C SER A 503 -12.75 3.31 22.75
N HIS A 504 -12.34 2.10 22.43
CA HIS A 504 -12.00 1.03 23.34
C HIS A 504 -11.09 0.04 22.61
N CYS A 505 -10.46 -0.86 23.37
CA CYS A 505 -9.56 -1.88 22.87
C CYS A 505 -10.11 -3.24 23.29
N VAL A 506 -10.08 -4.21 22.38
CA VAL A 506 -10.62 -5.55 22.65
C VAL A 506 -9.49 -6.55 22.67
N PHE A 507 -9.39 -7.30 23.77
CA PHE A 507 -8.48 -8.44 23.88
C PHE A 507 -9.14 -9.68 23.32
N VAL A 508 -8.36 -10.45 22.57
CA VAL A 508 -8.78 -11.62 21.83
C VAL A 508 -7.82 -12.77 22.12
N GLU A 509 -8.38 -13.95 22.39
CA GLU A 509 -7.60 -15.18 22.46
C GLU A 509 -7.12 -15.57 21.06
N THR A 510 -5.80 -15.64 20.87
CA THR A 510 -5.18 -15.87 19.57
C THR A 510 -5.56 -17.22 18.97
N SER A 511 -5.77 -18.26 19.79
CA SER A 511 -6.07 -19.61 19.31
C SER A 511 -7.48 -19.75 18.72
N SER A 512 -8.43 -18.93 19.17
CA SER A 512 -9.85 -19.08 18.84
C SER A 512 -10.47 -17.87 18.14
N GLY A 513 -9.81 -16.70 18.20
CA GLY A 513 -10.38 -15.44 17.72
C GLY A 513 -11.51 -14.90 18.61
N LYS A 514 -11.74 -15.52 19.77
CA LYS A 514 -12.80 -15.12 20.70
C LYS A 514 -12.37 -13.89 21.50
N PRO A 515 -13.19 -12.82 21.54
CA PRO A 515 -12.88 -11.67 22.36
C PRO A 515 -13.18 -12.01 23.84
N ILE A 516 -12.27 -11.62 24.73
CA ILE A 516 -12.28 -12.03 26.14
C ILE A 516 -12.46 -10.87 27.12
N ALA A 517 -11.98 -9.67 26.76
CA ALA A 517 -12.05 -8.50 27.62
C ALA A 517 -12.14 -7.21 26.79
N ASN A 518 -12.73 -6.19 27.40
CA ASN A 518 -12.84 -4.86 26.81
C ASN A 518 -12.16 -3.83 27.72
N LEU A 519 -11.14 -3.16 27.18
CA LEU A 519 -10.51 -2.03 27.83
C LEU A 519 -11.15 -0.74 27.33
N LYS A 520 -12.10 -0.24 28.11
CA LYS A 520 -12.79 1.02 27.84
C LYS A 520 -11.82 2.19 27.87
N HIS A 521 -12.13 3.22 27.07
CA HIS A 521 -11.38 4.48 27.05
C HIS A 521 -9.91 4.34 26.67
N SER A 522 -9.55 3.29 25.94
CA SER A 522 -8.24 3.15 25.33
C SER A 522 -8.41 2.66 23.90
N SER A 523 -7.80 3.30 22.91
CA SER A 523 -7.91 2.83 21.51
C SER A 523 -7.04 1.59 21.28
N MET A 524 -5.89 1.50 21.92
CA MET A 524 -4.97 0.39 21.77
C MET A 524 -4.27 0.06 23.09
N ALA A 525 -3.73 -1.16 23.18
CA ALA A 525 -2.83 -1.57 24.24
C ALA A 525 -1.61 -2.33 23.68
N TYR A 526 -0.53 -2.33 24.44
CA TYR A 526 0.74 -2.94 24.09
C TYR A 526 1.30 -3.67 25.30
N PHE A 527 1.86 -4.85 25.07
CA PHE A 527 2.46 -5.66 26.12
C PHE A 527 3.95 -5.34 26.24
N SER A 528 4.46 -5.28 27.47
CA SER A 528 5.91 -5.35 27.66
C SER A 528 6.42 -6.73 27.27
N GLU A 529 7.68 -6.79 26.86
CA GLU A 529 8.29 -8.00 26.32
C GLU A 529 8.38 -9.17 27.32
N ASP A 530 8.53 -8.87 28.62
CA ASP A 530 8.52 -9.84 29.71
C ASP A 530 7.10 -10.31 30.09
N GLY A 531 6.06 -9.70 29.51
CA GLY A 531 4.66 -9.99 29.78
C GLY A 531 4.14 -9.45 31.11
N ARG A 532 4.94 -8.67 31.85
CA ARG A 532 4.53 -8.15 33.16
C ARG A 532 3.59 -6.97 33.06
N TYR A 533 3.85 -6.07 32.12
CA TYR A 533 3.14 -4.80 31.99
C TYR A 533 2.27 -4.75 30.74
N LEU A 534 1.16 -4.04 30.86
CA LEU A 534 0.33 -3.63 29.73
C LEU A 534 0.28 -2.11 29.70
N VAL A 535 0.59 -1.51 28.56
CA VAL A 535 0.53 -0.08 28.31
C VAL A 535 -0.67 0.20 27.42
N ALA A 536 -1.64 0.96 27.88
CA ALA A 536 -2.83 1.32 27.11
C ALA A 536 -2.92 2.83 26.89
N ASP A 537 -3.24 3.23 25.66
CA ASP A 537 -3.36 4.63 25.30
C ASP A 537 -4.58 5.25 25.98
N ALA A 538 -4.41 6.34 26.72
CA ALA A 538 -5.55 6.99 27.38
C ALA A 538 -6.37 7.79 26.37
N ARG A 539 -7.71 7.68 26.45
CA ARG A 539 -8.65 8.43 25.60
C ARG A 539 -8.35 9.93 25.60
N GLY A 540 -8.16 10.49 24.40
CA GLY A 540 -7.83 11.91 24.20
C GLY A 540 -6.35 12.17 23.86
N GLY A 541 -5.49 11.14 23.86
CA GLY A 541 -4.11 11.23 23.37
C GLY A 541 -3.15 11.99 24.30
N TRP A 542 -3.55 12.23 25.55
CA TRP A 542 -2.77 13.01 26.51
C TRP A 542 -1.85 12.17 27.42
N GLY A 543 -1.84 10.84 27.28
CA GLY A 543 -1.01 9.94 28.08
C GLY A 543 -1.35 8.46 27.88
N SER A 544 -0.71 7.60 28.66
CA SER A 544 -0.95 6.15 28.67
C SER A 544 -1.08 5.63 30.10
N ASN A 545 -1.89 4.59 30.29
CA ASN A 545 -2.01 3.86 31.54
C ASN A 545 -1.15 2.61 31.49
N VAL A 546 -0.31 2.39 32.49
CA VAL A 546 0.50 1.18 32.64
C VAL A 546 -0.11 0.33 33.75
N TYR A 547 -0.45 -0.91 33.41
CA TYR A 547 -1.00 -1.91 34.33
C TYR A 547 0.09 -2.92 34.67
N ASP A 548 0.28 -3.25 35.95
CA ASP A 548 1.20 -4.29 36.41
C ASP A 548 0.43 -5.58 36.73
N SER A 549 0.76 -6.68 36.03
CA SER A 549 0.16 -7.99 36.29
C SER A 549 0.60 -8.61 37.62
N ALA A 550 1.76 -8.21 38.14
CA ALA A 550 2.26 -8.65 39.45
C ALA A 550 1.55 -7.95 40.62
N GLU A 551 0.98 -6.77 40.37
CA GLU A 551 0.22 -5.99 41.35
C GLU A 551 -1.13 -5.55 40.76
N PRO A 552 -2.10 -6.47 40.59
CA PRO A 552 -3.40 -6.15 40.01
C PRO A 552 -4.07 -4.97 40.74
N GLY A 553 -4.42 -3.93 39.97
CA GLY A 553 -4.99 -2.69 40.49
C GLY A 553 -3.97 -1.54 40.59
N SER A 554 -2.67 -1.82 40.51
CA SER A 554 -1.63 -0.80 40.33
C SER A 554 -1.69 -0.26 38.90
N ILE A 555 -2.01 1.03 38.77
CA ILE A 555 -2.06 1.74 37.50
C ILE A 555 -1.15 2.96 37.60
N VAL A 556 -0.11 3.00 36.76
CA VAL A 556 0.75 4.17 36.61
C VAL A 556 0.30 4.96 35.40
N TYR A 557 -0.09 6.22 35.61
CA TYR A 557 -0.39 7.13 34.52
C TYR A 557 0.88 7.80 34.02
N LEU A 558 1.16 7.69 32.73
CA LEU A 558 2.29 8.34 32.06
C LEU A 558 1.77 9.48 31.17
N PRO A 559 1.95 10.75 31.59
CA PRO A 559 1.53 11.88 30.78
C PRO A 559 2.34 11.97 29.48
N ASP A 560 1.68 12.43 28.42
CA ASP A 560 2.25 12.68 27.08
C ASP A 560 2.88 11.45 26.37
N ALA A 561 2.72 10.23 26.90
CA ALA A 561 3.20 9.01 26.25
C ALA A 561 2.56 8.76 24.87
N ALA A 562 1.28 9.08 24.70
CA ALA A 562 0.57 8.93 23.42
C ALA A 562 0.73 10.12 22.45
N ARG A 563 1.22 11.29 22.91
CA ARG A 563 1.29 12.53 22.08
C ARG A 563 2.26 12.44 20.90
N ARG A 564 3.10 11.40 20.84
CA ARG A 564 4.16 11.23 19.83
C ARG A 564 4.08 9.92 19.05
N SER A 565 3.04 9.12 19.25
CA SER A 565 2.84 7.83 18.57
C SER A 565 2.00 7.97 17.30
N ASP A 566 2.39 8.84 16.37
CA ASP A 566 1.69 9.01 15.08
C ASP A 566 1.90 7.80 14.13
N SER A 567 2.61 6.76 14.57
CA SER A 567 2.91 5.56 13.79
C SER A 567 2.33 4.31 14.46
N SER A 568 1.59 3.51 13.69
CA SER A 568 1.04 2.19 14.05
C SER A 568 2.08 1.13 14.46
N ASP A 569 3.37 1.47 14.39
CA ASP A 569 4.52 0.61 14.70
C ASP A 569 5.17 0.90 16.07
N THR A 570 4.55 1.75 16.89
CA THR A 570 5.12 2.11 18.20
C THR A 570 5.00 0.92 19.15
N ASN A 571 6.09 0.18 19.35
CA ASN A 571 6.17 -0.87 20.38
C ASN A 571 6.70 -0.24 21.68
N PHE A 572 5.95 -0.36 22.77
CA PHE A 572 6.48 -0.07 24.10
C PHE A 572 7.35 -1.25 24.56
N SER A 573 8.49 -0.95 25.18
CA SER A 573 9.39 -1.93 25.78
C SER A 573 9.70 -1.54 27.21
N LEU A 574 9.71 -2.53 28.10
CA LEU A 574 10.28 -2.38 29.42
C LEU A 574 11.79 -2.43 29.28
N VAL A 575 12.43 -1.32 29.57
CA VAL A 575 13.85 -1.14 29.30
C VAL A 575 14.69 -1.73 30.44
N THR A 576 14.29 -1.42 31.66
CA THR A 576 14.78 -1.99 32.92
C THR A 576 13.68 -1.88 33.97
N ASP A 577 13.87 -2.46 35.17
CA ASP A 577 12.93 -2.30 36.28
C ASP A 577 12.66 -0.80 36.55
N GLY A 578 11.40 -0.39 36.38
CA GLY A 578 10.98 0.99 36.61
C GLY A 578 11.10 1.93 35.41
N TRP A 579 11.50 1.46 34.22
CA TRP A 579 11.66 2.29 33.02
C TRP A 579 10.94 1.73 31.80
N LEU A 580 10.14 2.59 31.16
CA LEU A 580 9.40 2.24 29.95
C LEU A 580 9.90 3.09 28.77
N SER A 581 9.96 2.54 27.57
CA SER A 581 10.28 3.29 26.35
C SER A 581 9.39 2.90 25.19
N ASP A 582 9.12 3.87 24.30
CA ASP A 582 8.46 3.69 23.01
C ASP A 582 9.46 3.80 21.84
N GLY A 583 10.77 3.82 22.15
CA GLY A 583 11.86 4.08 21.22
C GLY A 583 12.16 5.58 20.99
N ARG A 584 11.18 6.48 21.18
CA ARG A 584 11.36 7.94 21.04
C ARG A 584 11.61 8.63 22.36
N SER A 585 11.21 8.01 23.45
CA SER A 585 11.20 8.57 24.78
C SER A 585 11.43 7.47 25.81
N VAL A 586 11.87 7.85 27.00
CA VAL A 586 11.90 6.95 28.17
C VAL A 586 11.17 7.62 29.33
N TRP A 587 10.31 6.86 29.99
CA TRP A 587 9.59 7.26 31.19
C TRP A 587 10.15 6.57 32.42
N SER A 588 10.23 7.32 33.51
CA SER A 588 10.47 6.80 34.85
C SER A 588 9.13 6.44 35.46
N MET A 589 8.84 5.15 35.59
CA MET A 589 7.58 4.66 36.17
C MET A 589 7.50 4.98 37.66
N ALA A 590 8.63 4.94 38.37
CA ALA A 590 8.70 5.31 39.79
C ALA A 590 8.27 6.77 40.06
N ARG A 591 8.55 7.68 39.12
CA ARG A 591 8.17 9.10 39.23
C ARG A 591 6.91 9.46 38.42
N GLY A 592 6.47 8.59 37.52
CA GLY A 592 5.36 8.87 36.60
C GLY A 592 5.64 10.03 35.64
N ILE A 593 6.88 10.18 35.17
CA ILE A 593 7.28 11.30 34.29
C ILE A 593 8.01 10.83 33.04
N LEU A 594 7.93 11.64 31.98
CA LEU A 594 8.87 11.59 30.87
C LEU A 594 10.27 11.95 31.40
N ALA A 595 11.20 11.00 31.34
CA ALA A 595 12.55 11.19 31.85
C ALA A 595 13.50 11.66 30.74
N TRP A 596 13.37 11.12 29.53
CA TRP A 596 14.29 11.44 28.43
C TRP A 596 13.61 11.38 27.06
N THR A 597 14.06 12.20 26.12
CA THR A 597 13.60 12.18 24.71
C THR A 597 14.77 11.85 23.77
N TYR A 598 14.53 11.04 22.75
CA TYR A 598 15.45 10.80 21.63
C TYR A 598 14.92 11.45 20.36
N THR A 599 15.68 12.39 19.80
CA THR A 599 15.28 13.13 18.61
C THR A 599 16.34 13.05 17.52
N SER A 600 15.94 13.26 16.28
CA SER A 600 16.89 13.40 15.17
C SER A 600 17.58 14.76 15.24
N SER A 601 18.89 14.77 15.03
CA SER A 601 19.61 16.03 14.77
C SER A 601 19.13 16.68 13.45
N SER A 602 19.30 18.00 13.31
CA SER A 602 19.12 18.75 12.06
C SER A 602 20.15 18.40 10.96
N SER A 603 20.87 17.29 11.13
CA SER A 603 22.08 16.87 10.40
C SER A 603 21.84 16.32 8.99
N GLY A 604 20.65 16.52 8.41
CA GLY A 604 20.30 15.97 7.09
C GLY A 604 20.01 14.47 7.07
N MET A 605 19.89 13.84 8.24
CA MET A 605 19.40 12.47 8.41
C MET A 605 17.90 12.47 8.71
N LYS A 606 17.13 11.62 8.03
CA LYS A 606 15.72 11.37 8.32
C LYS A 606 15.60 10.05 9.08
N ILE A 607 15.14 10.10 10.32
CA ILE A 607 14.80 8.88 11.05
C ILE A 607 13.60 8.21 10.39
N VAL A 608 13.73 6.92 10.08
CA VAL A 608 12.66 6.10 9.52
C VAL A 608 11.97 5.29 10.60
N SER A 609 12.75 4.74 11.54
CA SER A 609 12.20 3.99 12.67
C SER A 609 13.06 4.14 13.92
N GLN A 610 12.39 4.05 15.07
CA GLN A 610 12.94 3.95 16.40
C GLN A 610 12.15 2.87 17.14
N THR A 611 12.83 1.85 17.65
CA THR A 611 12.18 0.73 18.34
C THR A 611 13.00 0.38 19.57
N ALA A 612 12.35 0.35 20.73
CA ALA A 612 12.94 -0.18 21.95
C ALA A 612 12.72 -1.70 22.02
N PHE A 613 13.72 -2.45 22.47
CA PHE A 613 13.65 -3.89 22.75
C PHE A 613 14.65 -4.21 23.87
N GLY A 614 14.17 -4.80 24.98
CA GLY A 614 14.90 -4.79 26.25
C GLY A 614 15.52 -3.42 26.59
N ASP A 615 16.77 -3.43 27.04
CA ASP A 615 17.55 -2.24 27.41
C ASP A 615 18.16 -1.49 26.21
N LYS A 616 17.65 -1.71 24.99
CA LYS A 616 18.25 -1.21 23.74
C LYS A 616 17.27 -0.38 22.93
N LEU A 617 17.81 0.65 22.28
CA LEU A 617 17.15 1.44 21.25
C LEU A 617 17.77 1.11 19.89
N LEU A 618 16.99 0.53 18.97
CA LEU A 618 17.32 0.46 17.55
C LEU A 618 16.81 1.71 16.86
N ALA A 619 17.70 2.45 16.22
CA ALA A 619 17.38 3.56 15.34
C ALA A 619 17.82 3.23 13.90
N VAL A 620 16.90 3.42 12.96
CA VAL A 620 17.18 3.33 11.53
C VAL A 620 16.86 4.66 10.86
N GLY A 621 17.84 5.22 10.18
CA GLY A 621 17.70 6.48 9.46
C GLY A 621 18.13 6.37 8.01
N THR A 622 17.70 7.32 7.19
CA THR A 622 18.18 7.49 5.82
C THR A 622 18.84 8.84 5.63
N ARG A 623 19.82 8.89 4.73
CA ARG A 623 20.55 10.10 4.34
C ARG A 623 20.83 10.11 2.85
N GLY A 624 20.83 11.28 2.25
CA GLY A 624 21.15 11.48 0.83
C GLY A 624 19.94 11.85 -0.02
N SER A 625 20.11 11.80 -1.34
CA SER A 625 19.06 12.09 -2.31
C SER A 625 18.39 10.81 -2.78
N ASP A 626 17.26 10.96 -3.49
CA ASP A 626 16.57 9.85 -4.14
C ASP A 626 17.51 8.95 -4.95
N SER A 627 18.50 9.50 -5.66
CA SER A 627 19.42 8.70 -6.49
C SER A 627 20.59 8.08 -5.74
N GLN A 628 20.89 8.57 -4.53
CA GLN A 628 22.01 8.13 -3.69
C GLN A 628 21.60 8.12 -2.22
N MET A 629 20.85 7.09 -1.84
CA MET A 629 20.39 6.90 -0.46
C MET A 629 21.35 5.99 0.31
N SER A 630 21.70 6.40 1.52
CA SER A 630 22.38 5.57 2.51
C SER A 630 21.44 5.29 3.68
N VAL A 631 21.55 4.10 4.24
CA VAL A 631 20.82 3.65 5.42
C VAL A 631 21.79 3.61 6.59
N LEU A 632 21.42 4.25 7.69
CA LEU A 632 22.12 4.21 8.96
C LEU A 632 21.36 3.29 9.90
N VAL A 633 22.07 2.38 10.55
CA VAL A 633 21.53 1.46 11.54
C VAL A 633 22.37 1.60 12.79
N GLY A 634 21.73 1.91 13.92
CA GLY A 634 22.40 2.07 15.19
C GLY A 634 21.59 1.44 16.33
N VAL A 635 22.31 0.84 17.27
CA VAL A 635 21.78 0.34 18.53
C VAL A 635 22.52 1.04 19.67
N ALA A 636 21.78 1.47 20.69
CA ALA A 636 22.34 2.08 21.88
C ALA A 636 21.61 1.62 23.14
N THR A 637 22.33 1.51 24.25
CA THR A 637 21.73 1.18 25.55
C THR A 637 20.92 2.36 26.07
N ILE A 638 19.70 2.07 26.52
CA ILE A 638 18.78 3.01 27.13
C ILE A 638 18.24 2.41 28.46
N PRO A 639 17.78 3.23 29.43
CA PRO A 639 18.19 4.61 29.57
C PRO A 639 19.71 4.67 29.80
N GLN A 640 20.36 5.59 29.11
CA GLN A 640 21.80 5.80 29.24
C GLN A 640 22.15 6.49 30.55
N ALA A 641 23.43 6.44 30.95
CA ALA A 641 23.89 6.91 32.26
C ALA A 641 23.49 8.38 32.57
N ALA A 642 23.48 9.25 31.55
CA ALA A 642 23.03 10.64 31.72
C ALA A 642 21.55 10.75 32.11
N ALA A 643 20.69 9.93 31.51
CA ALA A 643 19.25 9.90 31.82
C ALA A 643 18.99 9.40 33.25
N ILE A 644 19.71 8.35 33.66
CA ILE A 644 19.64 7.82 35.03
C ILE A 644 20.12 8.89 36.03
N ALA A 645 21.28 9.48 35.80
CA ALA A 645 21.83 10.52 36.69
C ALA A 645 20.90 11.73 36.80
N ALA A 646 20.29 12.18 35.70
CA ALA A 646 19.32 13.28 35.71
C ALA A 646 18.06 12.93 36.51
N ASN A 647 17.53 11.71 36.35
CA ASN A 647 16.39 11.21 37.12
C ASN A 647 16.68 11.08 38.62
N ASP A 648 17.90 10.72 38.99
CA ASP A 648 18.26 10.57 40.40
C ASP A 648 18.56 11.92 41.06
N ALA A 649 19.13 12.87 40.30
CA ALA A 649 19.49 14.20 40.80
C ALA A 649 18.31 15.18 40.86
N VAL A 650 17.23 14.96 40.10
CA VAL A 650 16.11 15.91 40.05
C VAL A 650 15.36 15.96 41.39
N ASP A 651 15.24 17.19 41.92
CA ASP A 651 14.46 17.50 43.11
C ASP A 651 12.97 17.57 42.76
N ASP A 652 12.16 16.69 43.36
CA ASP A 652 10.70 16.65 43.18
C ASP A 652 10.04 18.00 43.48
N GLN A 653 10.60 18.79 44.40
CA GLN A 653 10.07 20.10 44.74
C GLN A 653 10.22 21.11 43.59
N LYS A 654 11.22 20.92 42.72
CA LYS A 654 11.50 21.74 41.53
C LYS A 654 10.92 21.15 40.25
N LEU A 655 10.63 19.85 40.25
CA LEU A 655 10.05 19.14 39.12
C LEU A 655 8.65 19.63 38.80
N TYR A 656 7.86 19.93 39.84
CA TYR A 656 6.46 20.33 39.69
C TYR A 656 6.23 21.78 40.09
N VAL A 657 5.55 22.52 39.21
CA VAL A 657 5.09 23.88 39.49
C VAL A 657 3.77 23.85 40.25
N LEU A 658 2.86 22.95 39.87
CA LEU A 658 1.65 22.65 40.64
C LEU A 658 1.86 21.38 41.43
N LYS A 659 1.59 21.43 42.73
CA LYS A 659 1.69 20.32 43.69
C LYS A 659 0.74 20.58 44.85
N ARG A 660 0.52 19.60 45.71
CA ARG A 660 -0.31 19.76 46.91
C ARG A 660 0.23 20.92 47.76
N GLY A 661 -0.64 21.81 48.24
CA GLY A 661 -0.24 22.95 49.09
C GLY A 661 0.32 24.19 48.38
N VAL A 662 0.33 24.27 47.05
CA VAL A 662 0.85 25.47 46.35
C VAL A 662 -0.03 26.69 46.59
N ARG A 663 0.57 27.87 46.43
CA ARG A 663 -0.16 29.14 46.42
C ARG A 663 -0.58 29.48 45.00
N ILE A 664 -1.84 29.85 44.80
CA ILE A 664 -2.37 30.33 43.52
C ILE A 664 -3.08 31.66 43.70
N SER A 665 -3.08 32.50 42.69
CA SER A 665 -3.95 33.67 42.59
C SER A 665 -5.06 33.38 41.57
N ILE A 666 -6.25 33.93 41.80
CA ILE A 666 -7.33 33.91 40.81
C ILE A 666 -7.33 35.28 40.15
N ASP A 667 -7.33 35.32 38.82
CA ASP A 667 -7.38 36.55 38.06
C ASP A 667 -8.61 37.40 38.50
N PRO A 668 -8.41 38.67 38.90
CA PRO A 668 -9.51 39.56 39.29
C PRO A 668 -10.61 39.73 38.23
N ALA A 669 -10.34 39.43 36.96
CA ALA A 669 -11.34 39.42 35.90
C ALA A 669 -12.39 38.31 36.05
N VAL A 670 -12.10 37.26 36.84
CA VAL A 670 -13.05 36.17 37.12
C VAL A 670 -14.04 36.63 38.19
N THR A 671 -15.21 37.12 37.74
CA THR A 671 -16.23 37.71 38.62
C THR A 671 -17.46 36.83 38.83
N ASP A 672 -17.72 35.85 37.95
CA ASP A 672 -18.88 34.96 38.07
C ASP A 672 -18.73 34.00 39.26
N ALA A 673 -19.70 34.01 40.17
CA ALA A 673 -19.68 33.20 41.39
C ALA A 673 -19.55 31.70 41.10
N ARG A 674 -20.16 31.17 40.03
CA ARG A 674 -20.09 29.74 39.68
C ARG A 674 -18.69 29.33 39.26
N MET A 675 -17.98 30.21 38.55
CA MET A 675 -16.58 29.98 38.17
C MET A 675 -15.69 30.03 39.41
N LEU A 676 -15.87 31.04 40.27
CA LEU A 676 -15.12 31.18 41.52
C LEU A 676 -15.31 30.00 42.45
N ASP A 677 -16.54 29.54 42.64
CA ASP A 677 -16.85 28.38 43.50
C ASP A 677 -16.27 27.09 42.92
N GLY A 678 -16.34 26.90 41.60
CA GLY A 678 -15.70 25.78 40.91
C GLY A 678 -14.18 25.77 41.11
N ILE A 679 -13.52 26.91 40.96
CA ILE A 679 -12.07 27.08 41.18
C ILE A 679 -11.70 26.82 42.62
N ARG A 680 -12.43 27.38 43.59
CA ARG A 680 -12.17 27.17 45.02
C ARG A 680 -12.35 25.72 45.42
N ARG A 681 -13.41 25.06 44.93
CA ARG A 681 -13.64 23.62 45.11
C ARG A 681 -12.48 22.81 44.58
N ALA A 682 -12.09 23.02 43.32
CA ALA A 682 -11.02 22.27 42.68
C ALA A 682 -9.65 22.53 43.35
N ALA A 683 -9.38 23.76 43.80
CA ALA A 683 -8.18 24.12 44.54
C ALA A 683 -8.13 23.46 45.94
N ALA A 684 -9.27 23.43 46.64
CA ALA A 684 -9.39 22.81 47.96
C ALA A 684 -9.12 21.30 47.92
N ASN A 685 -9.50 20.60 46.84
CA ASN A 685 -9.20 19.18 46.66
C ASN A 685 -7.69 18.85 46.74
N TRP A 686 -6.83 19.83 46.46
CA TRP A 686 -5.37 19.69 46.46
C TRP A 686 -4.68 20.50 47.57
N ASP A 687 -5.43 20.96 48.56
CA ASP A 687 -4.95 21.83 49.65
C ASP A 687 -4.25 23.11 49.14
N TRP A 688 -4.61 23.62 47.97
CA TRP A 688 -4.00 24.84 47.43
C TRP A 688 -4.47 26.07 48.22
N VAL A 689 -3.54 26.99 48.45
CA VAL A 689 -3.78 28.23 49.18
C VAL A 689 -4.05 29.34 48.18
N ILE A 690 -5.21 29.98 48.29
CA ILE A 690 -5.49 31.17 47.47
C ILE A 690 -4.76 32.36 48.09
N ASP A 691 -3.75 32.85 47.38
CA ASP A 691 -2.93 34.00 47.73
C ASP A 691 -2.90 34.97 46.54
N PRO A 692 -3.50 36.17 46.66
CA PRO A 692 -3.47 37.19 45.61
C PRO A 692 -2.06 37.60 45.17
N ALA A 693 -1.03 37.35 45.98
CA ALA A 693 0.37 37.66 45.65
C ALA A 693 1.09 36.53 44.89
N SER A 694 0.45 35.38 44.67
CA SER A 694 1.06 34.27 43.93
C SER A 694 1.25 34.60 42.44
N ASP A 695 2.40 34.19 41.91
CA ASP A 695 2.76 34.26 40.49
C ASP A 695 2.07 33.17 39.63
N LEU A 696 1.44 32.18 40.28
CA LEU A 696 0.59 31.18 39.64
C LEU A 696 -0.85 31.68 39.52
N VAL A 697 -1.20 32.16 38.34
CA VAL A 697 -2.49 32.81 38.07
C VAL A 697 -3.45 31.83 37.39
N VAL A 698 -4.61 31.62 38.01
CA VAL A 698 -5.76 30.92 37.43
C VAL A 698 -6.64 31.93 36.70
N THR A 699 -6.82 31.74 35.40
CA THR A 699 -7.75 32.52 34.58
C THR A 699 -8.92 31.64 34.14
N ALA A 700 -10.12 32.20 34.07
CA ALA A 700 -11.32 31.49 33.66
C ALA A 700 -12.25 32.40 32.86
N SER A 701 -12.98 31.80 31.91
CA SER A 701 -14.03 32.48 31.17
C SER A 701 -15.19 31.54 30.85
N ALA A 702 -16.40 32.08 30.82
CA ALA A 702 -17.60 31.42 30.35
C ALA A 702 -18.47 32.45 29.65
N GLY A 703 -18.78 32.25 28.38
CA GLY A 703 -19.55 33.22 27.62
C GLY A 703 -19.80 32.81 26.17
N PRO A 704 -20.52 33.66 25.42
CA PRO A 704 -20.64 33.49 23.97
C PRO A 704 -19.24 33.51 23.34
N GLY A 705 -18.92 32.45 22.57
CA GLY A 705 -17.70 32.32 21.79
C GLY A 705 -17.74 33.14 20.50
N GLN A 706 -16.90 32.78 19.54
CA GLN A 706 -16.95 33.38 18.21
C GLN A 706 -18.16 32.85 17.43
N HIS A 707 -18.72 33.67 16.55
CA HIS A 707 -19.76 33.22 15.63
C HIS A 707 -19.19 32.16 14.68
N GLU A 708 -19.71 30.93 14.76
CA GLU A 708 -19.26 29.79 13.97
C GLU A 708 -20.31 29.43 12.93
N THR A 709 -19.87 29.18 11.70
CA THR A 709 -20.70 28.64 10.63
C THR A 709 -20.11 27.31 10.20
N ARG A 710 -20.92 26.25 10.23
CA ARG A 710 -20.52 24.91 9.76
C ARG A 710 -21.58 24.33 8.86
N THR A 711 -21.12 23.76 7.75
CA THR A 711 -21.94 22.92 6.88
C THR A 711 -21.84 21.49 7.36
N TYR A 712 -22.98 20.90 7.71
CA TYR A 712 -23.08 19.47 7.96
C TYR A 712 -23.58 18.79 6.71
N GLU A 713 -22.97 17.65 6.41
CA GLU A 713 -23.49 16.71 5.45
C GLU A 713 -23.78 15.40 6.16
N ARG A 714 -24.80 14.67 5.70
CA ARG A 714 -25.10 13.36 6.27
C ARG A 714 -23.87 12.47 6.04
N SER A 715 -23.31 11.95 7.13
CA SER A 715 -22.08 11.17 7.07
C SER A 715 -22.25 10.00 6.09
N ARG A 716 -21.28 9.84 5.18
CA ARG A 716 -21.16 8.68 4.28
C ARG A 716 -20.95 7.35 5.03
N PHE A 717 -20.68 7.44 6.34
CA PHE A 717 -20.47 6.30 7.25
C PHE A 717 -21.72 5.95 8.08
N GLY A 718 -22.88 6.59 7.83
CA GLY A 718 -24.16 6.23 8.46
C GLY A 718 -24.83 5.02 7.81
N PHE A 719 -25.29 4.07 8.62
CA PHE A 719 -26.03 2.90 8.15
C PHE A 719 -27.43 3.30 7.62
N GLY A 720 -27.75 2.91 6.38
CA GLY A 720 -29.13 2.79 5.91
C GLY A 720 -29.68 3.85 4.95
N SER A 721 -28.94 4.90 4.57
CA SER A 721 -29.46 5.89 3.60
C SER A 721 -28.92 5.67 2.18
N ASN A 722 -29.83 5.64 1.20
CA ASN A 722 -29.53 5.67 -0.23
C ASN A 722 -28.47 6.75 -0.55
N ARG A 723 -27.46 6.40 -1.36
CA ARG A 723 -26.35 7.25 -1.83
C ARG A 723 -26.76 8.54 -2.58
N ASN A 724 -28.06 8.81 -2.74
CA ASN A 724 -28.59 9.86 -3.61
C ASN A 724 -29.28 11.01 -2.87
N ASP A 725 -29.22 11.07 -1.53
CA ASP A 725 -29.86 12.13 -0.76
C ASP A 725 -28.82 13.22 -0.41
N ASP A 726 -28.83 14.32 -1.17
CA ASP A 726 -27.95 15.50 -1.03
C ASP A 726 -28.30 16.34 0.21
N PHE A 727 -28.33 15.71 1.39
CA PHE A 727 -28.55 16.44 2.63
C PHE A 727 -27.29 17.25 3.00
N ARG A 728 -27.38 18.56 2.79
CA ARG A 728 -26.42 19.56 3.24
C ARG A 728 -27.15 20.71 3.90
N GLU A 729 -26.83 20.97 5.14
CA GLU A 729 -27.41 22.07 5.91
C GLU A 729 -26.28 22.88 6.54
N THR A 730 -26.30 24.19 6.30
CA THR A 730 -25.33 25.12 6.88
C THR A 730 -25.97 25.84 8.05
N ILE A 731 -25.40 25.66 9.23
CA ILE A 731 -25.91 26.26 10.46
C ILE A 731 -24.89 27.27 10.94
N SER A 732 -25.39 28.41 11.42
CA SER A 732 -24.59 29.43 12.06
C SER A 732 -25.08 29.65 13.49
N VAL A 733 -24.16 29.65 14.44
CA VAL A 733 -24.47 29.81 15.86
C VAL A 733 -23.30 30.49 16.57
N THR A 734 -23.59 31.22 17.64
CA THR A 734 -22.57 31.68 18.59
C THR A 734 -22.58 30.71 19.77
N PRO A 735 -21.70 29.69 19.78
CA PRO A 735 -21.72 28.67 20.82
C PRO A 735 -21.28 29.28 22.16
N TRP A 736 -21.76 28.72 23.25
CA TRP A 736 -21.26 29.02 24.57
C TRP A 736 -19.95 28.28 24.81
N VAL A 737 -18.89 29.01 25.14
CA VAL A 737 -17.55 28.48 25.35
C VAL A 737 -17.11 28.77 26.78
N GLN A 738 -16.51 27.76 27.40
CA GLN A 738 -15.96 27.81 28.74
C GLN A 738 -14.48 27.45 28.66
N SER A 739 -13.64 28.17 29.38
CA SER A 739 -12.22 27.88 29.46
C SER A 739 -11.66 28.16 30.85
N LEU A 740 -10.64 27.42 31.21
CA LEU A 740 -9.89 27.57 32.44
C LEU A 740 -8.41 27.34 32.12
N SER A 741 -7.53 28.19 32.62
CA SER A 741 -6.09 28.01 32.46
C SER A 741 -5.30 28.43 33.67
N ILE A 742 -4.12 27.83 33.82
CA ILE A 742 -3.14 28.19 34.83
C ILE A 742 -1.91 28.71 34.09
N SER A 743 -1.39 29.85 34.54
CA SER A 743 -0.18 30.45 34.00
C SER A 743 0.78 30.86 35.11
N GLN A 744 2.07 30.87 34.80
CA GLN A 744 3.10 31.44 35.66
C GLN A 744 3.93 32.40 34.82
N ASN A 745 4.13 33.62 35.31
CA ASN A 745 4.88 34.66 34.58
C ASN A 745 4.37 34.85 33.13
N GLY A 746 3.04 34.80 32.94
CA GLY A 746 2.39 34.91 31.62
C GLY A 746 2.51 33.67 30.71
N LYS A 747 3.26 32.64 31.11
CA LYS A 747 3.36 31.37 30.37
C LYS A 747 2.29 30.40 30.85
N ARG A 748 1.42 29.96 29.94
CA ARG A 748 0.38 28.95 30.22
C ARG A 748 1.02 27.60 30.53
N LEU A 749 0.72 27.06 31.71
CA LEU A 749 1.18 25.77 32.21
C LEU A 749 0.19 24.65 31.90
N TRP A 750 -1.10 24.96 32.03
CA TRP A 750 -2.18 24.00 31.85
C TRP A 750 -3.45 24.74 31.42
N SER A 751 -4.32 24.08 30.68
CA SER A 751 -5.66 24.59 30.38
C SER A 751 -6.63 23.48 30.04
N THR A 752 -7.91 23.74 30.28
CA THR A 752 -9.04 22.93 29.84
C THR A 752 -10.13 23.84 29.29
N GLY A 753 -11.03 23.28 28.48
CA GLY A 753 -12.14 24.01 27.90
C GLY A 753 -13.25 23.10 27.42
N GLN A 754 -14.45 23.66 27.32
CA GLN A 754 -15.65 22.98 26.84
C GLN A 754 -16.51 23.96 26.04
N GLY A 755 -17.22 23.46 25.03
CA GLY A 755 -18.14 24.24 24.21
C GLY A 755 -17.77 24.20 22.73
N GLY A 756 -18.22 25.20 21.99
CA GLY A 756 -18.06 25.27 20.54
C GLY A 756 -19.16 24.52 19.78
N MET A 757 -19.18 24.69 18.46
CA MET A 757 -20.14 24.02 17.60
C MET A 757 -19.75 22.53 17.44
N PRO A 758 -20.67 21.55 17.60
CA PRO A 758 -20.33 20.14 17.57
C PRO A 758 -19.81 19.68 16.20
N GLY A 759 -18.72 18.90 16.17
CA GLY A 759 -18.14 18.37 14.92
C GLY A 759 -19.04 17.36 14.22
N MET A 760 -19.82 16.61 15.00
CA MET A 760 -20.74 15.58 14.55
C MET A 760 -22.01 15.66 15.39
N VAL A 761 -23.17 15.52 14.77
CA VAL A 761 -24.47 15.51 15.44
C VAL A 761 -25.17 14.20 15.08
N MET A 762 -25.61 13.45 16.09
CA MET A 762 -26.50 12.30 15.88
C MET A 762 -27.94 12.78 16.00
N LEU A 763 -28.72 12.56 14.94
CA LEU A 763 -30.14 12.90 14.91
C LEU A 763 -30.95 11.61 15.04
N ARG A 764 -31.98 11.61 15.88
CA ARG A 764 -33.03 10.60 15.84
C ARG A 764 -34.04 10.96 14.75
N GLU A 765 -34.85 9.97 14.35
CA GLU A 765 -35.92 10.22 13.40
C GLU A 765 -36.86 11.31 13.95
N GLY A 766 -37.00 12.41 13.21
CA GLY A 766 -37.78 13.59 13.61
C GLY A 766 -36.98 14.72 14.28
N ASP A 767 -35.70 14.53 14.62
CA ASP A 767 -34.88 15.59 15.20
C ASP A 767 -34.45 16.61 14.13
N SER A 768 -34.51 17.90 14.46
CA SER A 768 -33.94 18.98 13.63
C SER A 768 -32.47 19.19 13.95
N LEU A 769 -31.63 19.22 12.91
CA LEU A 769 -30.21 19.55 13.04
C LEU A 769 -30.01 20.95 13.64
N GLN A 770 -30.75 21.94 13.16
CA GLN A 770 -30.74 23.31 13.70
C GLN A 770 -31.03 23.33 15.20
N ALA A 771 -32.01 22.57 15.68
CA ALA A 771 -32.35 22.50 17.09
C ALA A 771 -31.22 21.89 17.94
N GLN A 772 -30.64 20.78 17.48
CA GLN A 772 -29.54 20.11 18.18
C GLN A 772 -28.27 20.96 18.21
N VAL A 773 -27.97 21.71 17.15
CA VAL A 773 -26.83 22.63 17.12
C VAL A 773 -27.09 23.88 17.97
N ALA A 774 -28.33 24.37 18.00
CA ALA A 774 -28.70 25.53 18.84
C ALA A 774 -28.49 25.28 20.33
N ASP A 775 -28.50 24.02 20.79
CA ASP A 775 -28.17 23.67 22.17
C ASP A 775 -26.74 24.09 22.56
N SER A 776 -25.81 24.15 21.60
CA SER A 776 -24.45 24.64 21.85
C SER A 776 -24.39 26.12 22.24
N ALA A 777 -25.42 26.93 21.93
CA ALA A 777 -25.50 28.34 22.31
C ALA A 777 -26.01 28.57 23.73
N LYS A 778 -26.60 27.55 24.37
CA LYS A 778 -27.21 27.70 25.69
C LYS A 778 -26.13 27.96 26.74
N PRO A 779 -26.32 28.94 27.65
CA PRO A 779 -25.39 29.18 28.73
C PRO A 779 -25.15 27.93 29.57
N SER A 780 -23.89 27.54 29.73
CA SER A 780 -23.48 26.38 30.52
C SER A 780 -22.28 26.73 31.39
N TYR A 781 -22.28 26.21 32.62
CA TYR A 781 -21.16 26.29 33.56
C TYR A 781 -20.68 24.89 33.95
N SER A 782 -21.01 23.89 33.13
CA SER A 782 -20.72 22.48 33.37
C SER A 782 -19.25 22.24 33.67
N LEU A 783 -18.34 22.94 32.96
CA LEU A 783 -16.91 22.82 33.19
C LEU A 783 -16.57 23.09 34.66
N PHE A 784 -17.05 24.22 35.21
CA PHE A 784 -16.76 24.65 36.57
C PHE A 784 -17.39 23.77 37.65
N SER A 785 -18.47 23.07 37.31
CA SER A 785 -19.14 22.14 38.23
C SER A 785 -18.43 20.79 38.38
N THR A 786 -17.73 20.31 37.35
CA THR A 786 -17.16 18.96 37.34
C THR A 786 -15.65 18.91 37.18
N PHE A 787 -14.98 19.99 36.78
CA PHE A 787 -13.54 19.93 36.58
C PHE A 787 -12.80 19.69 37.89
N GLU A 788 -11.61 19.13 37.73
CA GLU A 788 -10.59 19.00 38.76
C GLU A 788 -9.29 19.55 38.19
N PHE A 789 -8.46 20.16 39.05
CA PHE A 789 -7.09 20.46 38.66
C PHE A 789 -6.28 19.16 38.58
N PRO A 790 -5.26 19.10 37.72
CA PRO A 790 -4.28 18.02 37.80
C PRO A 790 -3.56 18.08 39.15
N GLU A 791 -3.32 16.92 39.78
CA GLU A 791 -2.56 16.82 41.04
C GLU A 791 -1.20 17.52 40.92
N ARG A 792 -0.54 17.32 39.77
CA ARG A 792 0.78 17.86 39.48
C ARG A 792 0.88 18.36 38.05
N VAL A 793 1.66 19.43 37.87
CA VAL A 793 2.06 19.91 36.54
C VAL A 793 3.57 20.10 36.52
N ILE A 794 4.22 19.41 35.60
CA ILE A 794 5.67 19.45 35.41
C ILE A 794 6.09 20.88 35.03
N ALA A 795 7.20 21.34 35.60
CA ALA A 795 7.76 22.65 35.28
C ALA A 795 8.06 22.74 33.77
N PRO A 796 7.74 23.87 33.10
CA PRO A 796 7.89 23.95 31.64
C PRO A 796 9.28 23.64 31.09
N LYS A 797 10.33 23.80 31.89
CA LYS A 797 11.69 23.44 31.48
C LYS A 797 11.91 21.94 31.33
N TYR A 798 11.10 21.11 31.99
CA TYR A 798 11.13 19.65 31.91
C TYR A 798 10.00 19.08 31.03
N ALA A 799 9.31 19.91 30.23
CA ALA A 799 8.21 19.46 29.38
C ALA A 799 8.63 18.42 28.31
N ASN A 800 9.92 18.35 27.99
CA ASN A 800 10.51 17.35 27.08
C ASN A 800 11.31 16.27 27.82
N GLY A 801 11.10 16.15 29.13
CA GLY A 801 11.89 15.30 30.03
C GLY A 801 13.03 16.04 30.72
N LEU A 802 13.85 15.28 31.43
CA LEU A 802 15.02 15.74 32.19
C LEU A 802 16.25 15.94 31.29
N GLY A 803 16.13 15.59 30.01
CA GLY A 803 17.13 15.82 28.98
C GLY A 803 16.68 15.25 27.64
N THR A 804 17.52 15.42 26.64
CA THR A 804 17.29 14.93 25.29
C THR A 804 18.59 14.39 24.71
N SER A 805 18.54 13.29 23.96
CA SER A 805 19.66 12.89 23.12
C SER A 805 19.37 13.15 21.65
N LEU A 806 20.37 13.68 20.96
CA LEU A 806 20.38 13.69 19.50
C LEU A 806 20.86 12.33 19.00
N ILE A 807 20.07 11.71 18.13
CA ILE A 807 20.51 10.56 17.36
C ILE A 807 21.39 11.07 16.22
N THR A 808 22.64 10.63 16.20
CA THR A 808 23.64 10.99 15.20
C THR A 808 24.23 9.74 14.54
N PRO A 809 24.90 9.86 13.39
CA PRO A 809 25.63 8.74 12.79
C PRO A 809 26.71 8.12 13.71
N ASN A 810 27.15 8.85 14.74
CA ASN A 810 28.18 8.41 15.68
C ASN A 810 27.62 7.88 17.01
N GLY A 811 26.29 7.83 17.17
CA GLY A 811 25.63 7.42 18.41
C GLY A 811 24.75 8.52 19.02
N LEU A 812 24.41 8.35 20.30
CA LEU A 812 23.63 9.31 21.07
C LEU A 812 24.51 10.44 21.59
N GLU A 813 24.08 11.68 21.39
CA GLU A 813 24.67 12.87 22.00
C GLU A 813 23.71 13.42 23.06
N ASP A 814 24.08 13.36 24.33
CA ASP A 814 23.22 13.68 25.47
C ASP A 814 23.25 15.17 25.83
N HIS A 815 22.05 15.74 26.04
CA HIS A 815 21.84 17.11 26.50
C HIS A 815 20.87 17.12 27.70
N PRO A 816 21.38 16.95 28.93
CA PRO A 816 20.59 17.13 30.15
C PRO A 816 20.01 18.54 30.26
N VAL A 817 18.87 18.69 30.93
CA VAL A 817 18.31 20.01 31.28
C VAL A 817 19.04 20.54 32.51
N ASP A 818 19.56 21.78 32.40
CA ASP A 818 20.23 22.49 33.50
C ASP A 818 19.31 22.86 34.70
#